data_AF-A0A495X702-F1
#
_entry.id   AF-A0A495X702-F1
#
_cell.length_a   1.000
_cell.length_b   1.000
_cell.length_c   1.000
_cell.angle_alpha   90.00
_cell.angle_beta   90.00
_cell.angle_gamma   90.00
#
_symmetry.space_group_name_H-M   'P 1'
#
loop_
_entity.id
_entity.type
_entity.pdbx_description
1 polymer ?
#
loop_
_entity_poly.entity_id
_entity_poly.type
_entity_poly.pdbx_seq_one_letter_code
_entity_poly.pdbx_strand_id
1 'polypeptide(L)'
;MLHVQNTIRRATVAIAVLAVAIGSQAVAVPSAHADPGVRPAVPRPASPIVLSTSDQTIEYFDFNGIVVEHVSKKSLDDEGTRRSLPYLSGMSMGNVSAVETHDGAMQVFTVVDGAVWTSRQQGKGGTWSGWVSIGGSNLSFAAPAVTRGAGEALWVFTTAADGSVRAVAQQVKGGPWGAWTSLGGSGATGTPAVGRGPGDLLEVFVNTTSRALWKSRQSSGGFGVWEQFTDTGFAISGFVPQVITRADRSLEVMVRKADSTLATRRQIAPGGAWAAWSVLAGHTGFGRPAVILGPDGALDVLSSDAYRRVFHGRFGVDPTTRGRVAASGWQDFVPHGAPATGRQDLSGAGLADGSWIAVYNDDTSDAFAAIVHGADEVSAQRAEPAAPPLRPLAEVRAEDGRPGHYAEGVTAKNSPSATGWTPPAFQYDHFTLDQCKANVGDKNNPGTAKNHYSYCWSHQAVISFRPACWLGGLFCVERNLFYTLTVIGDGSDASREVRYDVFLTDFQHARPFEGVLDLTVEAKCHPLVGVNDCEPDPATPPVKRPLGEWVSSGEVRLKLRGPEPALDPLLNPERLGYASAWVKVTGTLPQGSTRDITSVPHKVRFDSADYISHNGKAGAIFTEVEAVLNFPVNRPEFAAMTQAAHHYRDAMTNPAATIPAVPGKQIPGAIGGQPLHRLWFDSGRRAENNREAVKTCRTEFPNDYPQPGQDCDEYPFASTYEGASPYYNPQRNFSVRVLPSEDNQAAGLWLAVWYSYDRILDNDKFFVRASQPDLQITAQAPTPVWGSA
;
A
#
# COMPACT_ATOMS: atom_id res chain seq x y z
N MET A 1 21.06 -0.99 64.29
CA MET A 1 21.11 -1.96 65.41
C MET A 1 20.82 -3.34 64.83
N LEU A 2 21.76 -4.28 65.02
CA LEU A 2 21.67 -5.76 65.06
C LEU A 2 20.72 -6.49 64.07
N HIS A 3 21.05 -7.61 63.40
CA HIS A 3 22.15 -8.58 63.48
C HIS A 3 22.02 -9.55 62.26
N VAL A 4 23.13 -9.89 61.56
CA VAL A 4 23.80 -11.24 61.55
C VAL A 4 23.05 -12.30 60.70
N GLN A 5 23.49 -12.57 59.46
CA GLN A 5 24.50 -13.56 59.00
C GLN A 5 24.00 -15.02 58.82
N ASN A 6 24.27 -15.56 57.62
CA ASN A 6 24.73 -16.91 57.25
C ASN A 6 24.17 -18.14 57.99
N THR A 7 23.80 -19.21 57.26
CA THR A 7 24.72 -20.30 56.81
C THR A 7 23.92 -21.58 56.43
N ILE A 8 24.16 -22.09 55.22
CA ILE A 8 24.32 -23.50 54.76
C ILE A 8 23.75 -24.64 55.64
N ARG A 9 23.00 -25.58 55.03
CA ARG A 9 23.27 -27.04 55.09
C ARG A 9 22.50 -27.88 54.06
N ARG A 10 23.21 -28.94 53.63
CA ARG A 10 22.96 -29.94 52.57
C ARG A 10 21.98 -31.06 53.01
N ALA A 11 21.68 -31.94 52.03
CA ALA A 11 21.30 -33.37 52.10
C ALA A 11 19.79 -33.67 51.97
N THR A 12 19.27 -34.66 51.24
CA THR A 12 19.77 -35.71 50.32
C THR A 12 18.54 -36.36 49.64
N VAL A 13 18.63 -36.61 48.32
CA VAL A 13 18.05 -37.68 47.47
C VAL A 13 16.72 -38.38 47.86
N ALA A 14 15.75 -38.38 46.93
CA ALA A 14 15.05 -39.59 46.45
C ALA A 14 14.28 -39.33 45.14
N ILE A 15 14.38 -40.29 44.22
CA ILE A 15 13.78 -40.37 42.87
C ILE A 15 12.38 -41.00 42.98
N ALA A 16 11.38 -40.49 42.26
CA ALA A 16 10.53 -41.26 41.32
C ALA A 16 9.21 -40.55 40.95
N VAL A 17 8.95 -40.61 39.64
CA VAL A 17 7.77 -40.30 38.81
C VAL A 17 6.42 -40.79 39.37
N LEU A 18 5.33 -39.99 39.28
CA LEU A 18 4.12 -40.21 38.44
C LEU A 18 2.93 -39.26 38.82
N ALA A 19 2.39 -38.64 37.77
CA ALA A 19 1.03 -38.11 37.49
C ALA A 19 -0.01 -37.71 38.58
N VAL A 20 -0.76 -36.65 38.20
CA VAL A 20 -2.21 -36.35 38.37
C VAL A 20 -2.48 -34.96 38.97
N ALA A 21 -3.51 -34.35 38.38
CA ALA A 21 -3.93 -32.96 38.40
C ALA A 21 -4.72 -32.52 39.64
N ILE A 22 -5.13 -31.23 39.56
CA ILE A 22 -6.23 -30.51 40.23
C ILE A 22 -5.89 -29.82 41.56
N GLY A 23 -6.17 -28.51 41.65
CA GLY A 23 -6.32 -27.81 42.93
C GLY A 23 -6.06 -26.30 42.91
N SER A 24 -6.99 -25.54 42.32
CA SER A 24 -7.11 -24.06 42.34
C SER A 24 -7.20 -23.49 43.76
N GLN A 25 -6.79 -22.23 43.98
CA GLN A 25 -7.58 -21.18 44.68
C GLN A 25 -7.06 -19.76 44.37
N ALA A 26 -7.93 -18.89 43.88
CA ALA A 26 -7.84 -17.44 44.06
C ALA A 26 -9.26 -16.85 44.07
N VAL A 27 -9.58 -16.09 45.11
CA VAL A 27 -10.82 -15.33 45.32
C VAL A 27 -10.50 -13.84 45.31
N ALA A 28 -11.45 -13.06 44.79
CA ALA A 28 -11.72 -11.62 44.91
C ALA A 28 -11.03 -10.61 43.96
N VAL A 29 -11.92 -9.95 43.21
CA VAL A 29 -11.85 -8.67 42.44
C VAL A 29 -12.29 -7.56 43.44
N PRO A 30 -11.91 -6.25 43.40
CA PRO A 30 -11.99 -5.43 42.19
C PRO A 30 -11.04 -4.23 41.95
N SER A 31 -11.13 -3.79 40.69
CA SER A 31 -11.03 -2.43 40.14
C SER A 31 -9.66 -1.74 39.92
N ALA A 32 -9.39 -1.58 38.61
CA ALA A 32 -8.93 -0.37 37.91
C ALA A 32 -7.45 0.05 37.93
N HIS A 33 -6.94 0.23 36.70
CA HIS A 33 -5.74 0.93 36.24
C HIS A 33 -4.40 0.15 36.24
N ALA A 34 -3.61 0.41 35.18
CA ALA A 34 -2.53 -0.40 34.60
C ALA A 34 -1.24 -0.54 35.44
N ASP A 35 -0.52 -1.68 35.35
CA ASP A 35 0.81 -1.88 34.71
C ASP A 35 1.33 -3.35 34.96
N PRO A 36 2.52 -3.84 34.50
CA PRO A 36 2.68 -5.18 33.95
C PRO A 36 3.50 -6.13 34.87
N GLY A 37 3.40 -7.44 34.65
CA GLY A 37 4.34 -8.39 35.25
C GLY A 37 3.69 -9.64 35.84
N VAL A 38 3.87 -10.75 35.12
CA VAL A 38 3.72 -12.15 35.55
C VAL A 38 2.31 -12.57 35.96
N ARG A 39 1.58 -13.15 34.99
CA ARG A 39 0.47 -14.09 35.25
C ARG A 39 0.92 -15.49 34.84
N PRO A 40 0.65 -16.55 35.64
CA PRO A 40 0.99 -17.92 35.25
C PRO A 40 0.23 -18.30 33.97
N ALA A 41 0.95 -18.80 32.97
CA ALA A 41 0.38 -19.26 31.71
C ALA A 41 -0.57 -20.43 31.96
N VAL A 42 -1.87 -20.21 31.72
CA VAL A 42 -2.82 -21.31 31.54
C VAL A 42 -2.64 -21.84 30.11
N PRO A 43 -2.51 -23.16 29.88
CA PRO A 43 -2.36 -23.69 28.53
C PRO A 43 -3.65 -23.40 27.74
N ARG A 44 -3.59 -22.51 26.75
CA ARG A 44 -4.69 -22.31 25.79
C ARG A 44 -4.61 -23.44 24.74
N PRO A 45 -5.61 -24.32 24.61
CA PRO A 45 -5.51 -25.48 23.71
C PRO A 45 -6.11 -25.27 22.32
N ALA A 46 -6.71 -24.10 22.01
CA ALA A 46 -7.37 -23.85 20.72
C ALA A 46 -6.68 -22.75 19.92
N SER A 47 -6.52 -22.97 18.61
CA SER A 47 -6.06 -21.94 17.68
C SER A 47 -7.16 -20.93 17.39
N PRO A 48 -6.82 -19.64 17.20
CA PRO A 48 -7.77 -18.62 16.81
C PRO A 48 -8.32 -18.91 15.42
N ILE A 49 -9.57 -18.47 15.19
CA ILE A 49 -10.24 -18.54 13.89
C ILE A 49 -10.22 -17.16 13.27
N VAL A 50 -9.85 -17.07 12.00
CA VAL A 50 -9.95 -15.85 11.20
C VAL A 50 -10.76 -16.12 9.95
N LEU A 51 -11.70 -15.23 9.66
CA LEU A 51 -12.57 -15.27 8.50
C LEU A 51 -12.60 -13.90 7.85
N SER A 52 -12.70 -13.87 6.52
CA SER A 52 -13.12 -12.68 5.78
C SER A 52 -14.58 -12.88 5.39
N THR A 53 -15.40 -11.87 5.66
CA THR A 53 -16.84 -11.89 5.36
C THR A 53 -17.11 -11.34 3.96
N SER A 54 -18.33 -11.56 3.47
CA SER A 54 -18.79 -11.07 2.17
C SER A 54 -18.65 -9.55 1.97
N ASP A 55 -18.62 -8.76 3.05
CA ASP A 55 -18.39 -7.32 3.02
C ASP A 55 -16.95 -6.90 3.36
N GLN A 56 -16.01 -7.84 3.30
CA GLN A 56 -14.59 -7.63 3.54
C GLN A 56 -14.25 -7.24 4.99
N THR A 57 -15.14 -7.53 5.94
CA THR A 57 -14.80 -7.42 7.37
C THR A 57 -13.99 -8.63 7.81
N ILE A 58 -12.91 -8.37 8.55
CA ILE A 58 -12.09 -9.40 9.19
C ILE A 58 -12.76 -9.78 10.50
N GLU A 59 -13.13 -11.05 10.63
CA GLU A 59 -13.74 -11.61 11.83
C GLU A 59 -12.76 -12.56 12.51
N TYR A 60 -12.37 -12.21 13.73
CA TYR A 60 -11.41 -12.92 14.55
C TYR A 60 -12.09 -13.52 15.78
N PHE A 61 -11.80 -14.79 16.07
CA PHE A 61 -12.31 -15.49 17.25
C PHE A 61 -11.17 -16.14 18.04
N ASP A 62 -11.05 -15.81 19.33
CA ASP A 62 -10.18 -16.50 20.28
C ASP A 62 -11.03 -17.34 21.24
N PHE A 63 -10.53 -18.53 21.59
CA PHE A 63 -11.21 -19.43 22.52
C PHE A 63 -10.22 -20.00 23.53
N ASN A 64 -10.47 -19.72 24.80
CA ASN A 64 -9.59 -20.14 25.90
C ASN A 64 -10.05 -21.44 26.60
N GLY A 65 -10.99 -22.19 26.01
CA GLY A 65 -11.61 -23.37 26.61
C GLY A 65 -12.92 -23.07 27.35
N ILE A 66 -13.23 -21.79 27.55
CA ILE A 66 -14.34 -21.34 28.41
C ILE A 66 -15.12 -20.19 27.78
N VAL A 67 -14.43 -19.17 27.28
CA VAL A 67 -15.02 -17.98 26.67
C VAL A 67 -14.56 -17.87 25.23
N VAL A 68 -15.48 -17.49 24.36
CA VAL A 68 -15.19 -17.10 22.98
C VAL A 68 -15.18 -15.57 22.91
N GLU A 69 -14.02 -15.04 22.57
CA GLU A 69 -13.81 -13.62 22.29
C GLU A 69 -13.92 -13.40 20.79
N HIS A 70 -14.71 -12.42 20.38
CA HIS A 70 -14.95 -12.07 18.99
C HIS A 70 -14.49 -10.63 18.73
N VAL A 71 -13.69 -10.43 17.70
CA VAL A 71 -13.24 -9.10 17.26
C VAL A 71 -13.58 -8.94 15.78
N SER A 72 -14.28 -7.85 15.46
CA SER A 72 -14.67 -7.49 14.10
C SER A 72 -13.91 -6.23 13.68
N LYS A 73 -13.19 -6.28 12.57
CA LYS A 73 -12.26 -5.23 12.11
C LYS A 73 -12.45 -4.91 10.64
N LYS A 74 -12.35 -3.63 10.28
CA LYS A 74 -12.31 -3.17 8.87
C LYS A 74 -10.91 -3.14 8.28
N SER A 75 -9.89 -3.06 9.14
CA SER A 75 -8.46 -3.18 8.82
C SER A 75 -7.73 -3.72 10.06
N LEU A 76 -6.52 -4.28 9.93
CA LEU A 76 -5.78 -4.72 11.13
C LEU A 76 -5.35 -3.58 12.04
N ASP A 77 -5.14 -2.38 11.49
CA ASP A 77 -4.74 -1.18 12.25
C ASP A 77 -5.90 -0.60 13.10
N ASP A 78 -7.13 -1.06 12.83
CA ASP A 78 -8.29 -0.76 13.66
C ASP A 78 -8.28 -1.66 14.90
N GLU A 79 -8.44 -1.09 16.08
CA GLU A 79 -8.67 -1.82 17.33
C GLU A 79 -9.85 -2.79 17.19
N GLY A 80 -10.82 -2.43 16.34
CA GLY A 80 -11.98 -3.23 16.02
C GLY A 80 -13.03 -3.21 17.12
N THR A 81 -14.20 -3.77 16.81
CA THR A 81 -15.26 -3.93 17.81
C THR A 81 -15.14 -5.30 18.47
N ARG A 82 -14.71 -5.29 19.74
CA ARG A 82 -14.62 -6.50 20.57
C ARG A 82 -15.97 -6.83 21.22
N ARG A 83 -16.34 -8.11 21.19
CA ARG A 83 -17.54 -8.66 21.81
C ARG A 83 -17.18 -10.01 22.43
N SER A 84 -17.66 -10.29 23.63
CA SER A 84 -17.58 -11.63 24.21
C SER A 84 -18.89 -12.37 23.98
N LEU A 85 -18.82 -13.65 23.60
CA LEU A 85 -20.02 -14.48 23.58
C LEU A 85 -20.48 -14.77 25.01
N PRO A 86 -21.80 -14.97 25.24
CA PRO A 86 -22.31 -15.32 26.57
C PRO A 86 -21.63 -16.56 27.15
N TYR A 87 -21.38 -16.52 28.46
CA TYR A 87 -20.78 -17.63 29.19
C TYR A 87 -21.72 -18.85 29.21
N LEU A 88 -21.22 -20.02 28.84
CA LEU A 88 -21.93 -21.29 28.98
C LEU A 88 -21.59 -21.92 30.33
N SER A 89 -22.40 -21.64 31.35
CA SER A 89 -22.07 -21.95 32.75
C SER A 89 -22.00 -23.44 33.07
N GLY A 90 -20.92 -23.84 33.75
CA GLY A 90 -20.78 -25.16 34.34
C GLY A 90 -20.47 -26.30 33.37
N MET A 91 -20.21 -26.02 32.09
CA MET A 91 -19.99 -27.02 31.06
C MET A 91 -18.64 -26.84 30.36
N SER A 92 -17.98 -27.94 30.01
CA SER A 92 -16.73 -27.90 29.24
C SER A 92 -17.06 -27.82 27.74
N MET A 93 -16.53 -26.81 27.07
CA MET A 93 -16.73 -26.60 25.63
C MET A 93 -15.59 -27.22 24.82
N GLY A 94 -15.94 -27.89 23.73
CA GLY A 94 -14.99 -28.30 22.69
C GLY A 94 -14.47 -27.11 21.88
N ASN A 95 -13.53 -27.40 20.96
CA ASN A 95 -13.05 -26.39 20.02
C ASN A 95 -14.23 -25.80 19.22
N VAL A 96 -14.12 -24.52 18.89
CA VAL A 96 -15.18 -23.78 18.22
C VAL A 96 -15.02 -23.80 16.70
N SER A 97 -16.11 -23.52 15.99
CA SER A 97 -16.12 -23.17 14.58
C SER A 97 -17.02 -21.95 14.38
N ALA A 98 -16.74 -21.15 13.36
CA ALA A 98 -17.50 -19.95 13.04
C ALA A 98 -17.85 -19.91 11.55
N VAL A 99 -19.00 -19.34 11.21
CA VAL A 99 -19.47 -19.17 9.84
C VAL A 99 -20.20 -17.84 9.70
N GLU A 100 -20.01 -17.15 8.57
CA GLU A 100 -20.90 -16.08 8.17
C GLU A 100 -22.21 -16.70 7.68
N THR A 101 -23.34 -16.26 8.20
CA THR A 101 -24.67 -16.71 7.76
C THR A 101 -25.18 -15.86 6.60
N HIS A 102 -26.22 -16.34 5.91
CA HIS A 102 -26.70 -15.76 4.66
C HIS A 102 -27.14 -14.28 4.71
N ASP A 103 -27.38 -13.73 5.90
CA ASP A 103 -27.75 -12.33 6.14
C ASP A 103 -26.56 -11.50 6.67
N GLY A 104 -25.35 -12.04 6.59
CA GLY A 104 -24.12 -11.40 7.06
C GLY A 104 -23.89 -11.45 8.57
N ALA A 105 -24.77 -12.09 9.34
CA ALA A 105 -24.55 -12.31 10.77
C ALA A 105 -23.58 -13.48 11.00
N MET A 106 -22.71 -13.38 12.01
CA MET A 106 -21.83 -14.48 12.40
C MET A 106 -22.55 -15.49 13.31
N GLN A 107 -22.22 -16.77 13.14
CA GLN A 107 -22.70 -17.86 13.99
C GLN A 107 -21.56 -18.79 14.40
N VAL A 108 -21.48 -19.10 15.69
CA VAL A 108 -20.44 -19.94 16.31
C VAL A 108 -21.04 -21.25 16.79
N PHE A 109 -20.28 -22.34 16.68
CA PHE A 109 -20.69 -23.68 17.09
C PHE A 109 -19.60 -24.36 17.92
N THR A 110 -20.00 -25.17 18.90
CA THR A 110 -19.11 -26.03 19.70
C THR A 110 -19.84 -27.33 20.09
N VAL A 111 -19.10 -28.35 20.53
CA VAL A 111 -19.66 -29.54 21.16
C VAL A 111 -19.56 -29.42 22.67
N VAL A 112 -20.66 -29.72 23.36
CA VAL A 112 -20.78 -29.71 24.83
C VAL A 112 -21.59 -30.92 25.23
N ASP A 113 -21.04 -31.74 26.14
CA ASP A 113 -21.68 -32.97 26.65
C ASP A 113 -22.22 -33.90 25.54
N GLY A 114 -21.49 -33.98 24.43
CA GLY A 114 -21.84 -34.85 23.30
C GLY A 114 -22.99 -34.33 22.42
N ALA A 115 -23.41 -33.07 22.56
CA ALA A 115 -24.35 -32.37 21.68
C ALA A 115 -23.73 -31.10 21.08
N VAL A 116 -24.20 -30.64 19.92
CA VAL A 116 -23.74 -29.36 19.35
C VAL A 116 -24.56 -28.21 19.92
N TRP A 117 -23.88 -27.14 20.28
CA TRP A 117 -24.46 -25.88 20.73
C TRP A 117 -24.04 -24.75 19.80
N THR A 118 -24.91 -23.76 19.63
CA THR A 118 -24.65 -22.59 18.78
C THR A 118 -25.06 -21.28 19.43
N SER A 119 -24.32 -20.21 19.12
CA SER A 119 -24.66 -18.81 19.42
C SER A 119 -24.54 -18.00 18.13
N ARG A 120 -25.48 -17.08 17.90
CA ARG A 120 -25.58 -16.29 16.66
C ARG A 120 -25.73 -14.81 16.96
N GLN A 121 -25.14 -13.94 16.14
CA GLN A 121 -25.41 -12.51 16.20
C GLN A 121 -26.88 -12.20 15.84
N GLN A 122 -27.50 -11.27 16.57
CA GLN A 122 -28.81 -10.72 16.25
C GLN A 122 -28.70 -9.69 15.12
N GLY A 123 -28.52 -10.20 13.90
CA GLY A 123 -28.16 -9.38 12.74
C GLY A 123 -26.67 -9.08 12.69
N LYS A 124 -26.19 -8.62 11.53
CA LYS A 124 -24.77 -8.33 11.30
C LYS A 124 -24.21 -7.34 12.32
N GLY A 125 -23.16 -7.75 13.05
CA GLY A 125 -22.51 -6.92 14.07
C GLY A 125 -23.35 -6.67 15.34
N GLY A 126 -24.52 -7.31 15.47
CA GLY A 126 -25.40 -7.22 16.62
C GLY A 126 -24.89 -7.99 17.84
N THR A 127 -25.68 -7.97 18.92
CA THR A 127 -25.39 -8.74 20.15
C THR A 127 -25.49 -10.24 19.89
N TRP A 128 -24.66 -11.02 20.57
CA TRP A 128 -24.72 -12.48 20.52
C TRP A 128 -25.93 -13.03 21.27
N SER A 129 -26.60 -14.03 20.70
CA SER A 129 -27.62 -14.81 21.40
C SER A 129 -27.02 -15.64 22.54
N GLY A 130 -27.86 -16.07 23.48
CA GLY A 130 -27.50 -17.18 24.35
C GLY A 130 -27.18 -18.45 23.54
N TRP A 131 -26.43 -19.37 24.15
CA TRP A 131 -26.15 -20.67 23.55
C TRP A 131 -27.40 -21.53 23.52
N VAL A 132 -27.67 -22.15 22.37
CA VAL A 132 -28.81 -23.05 22.18
C VAL A 132 -28.29 -24.37 21.64
N SER A 133 -28.72 -25.48 22.24
CA SER A 133 -28.41 -26.81 21.73
C SER A 133 -29.19 -27.05 20.44
N ILE A 134 -28.48 -27.53 19.41
CA ILE A 134 -29.10 -28.03 18.17
C ILE A 134 -29.17 -29.56 18.17
N GLY A 135 -28.99 -30.17 19.34
CA GLY A 135 -29.06 -31.61 19.56
C GLY A 135 -27.79 -32.37 19.16
N GLY A 136 -27.95 -33.67 19.01
CA GLY A 136 -26.86 -34.63 18.89
C GLY A 136 -26.71 -35.45 20.17
N SER A 137 -25.98 -36.55 20.09
CA SER A 137 -25.69 -37.42 21.24
C SER A 137 -24.41 -38.20 20.98
N ASN A 138 -23.59 -38.42 22.02
CA ASN A 138 -22.32 -39.16 21.93
C ASN A 138 -21.37 -38.60 20.86
N LEU A 139 -21.44 -37.28 20.61
CA LEU A 139 -20.55 -36.60 19.69
C LEU A 139 -19.16 -36.41 20.31
N SER A 140 -18.12 -36.48 19.48
CA SER A 140 -16.74 -36.25 19.91
C SER A 140 -16.53 -34.77 20.25
N PHE A 141 -15.54 -34.49 21.09
CA PHE A 141 -15.20 -33.13 21.54
C PHE A 141 -14.46 -32.29 20.48
N ALA A 142 -14.35 -32.80 19.24
CA ALA A 142 -13.75 -32.09 18.13
C ALA A 142 -14.64 -30.91 17.68
N ALA A 143 -14.03 -29.88 17.09
CA ALA A 143 -14.81 -28.78 16.52
C ALA A 143 -15.76 -29.33 15.44
N PRO A 144 -17.04 -28.90 15.42
CA PRO A 144 -17.92 -29.22 14.32
C PRO A 144 -17.45 -28.51 13.04
N ALA A 145 -17.61 -29.16 11.90
CA ALA A 145 -17.39 -28.54 10.59
C ALA A 145 -18.70 -27.91 10.12
N VAL A 146 -18.66 -26.65 9.72
CA VAL A 146 -19.85 -25.88 9.35
C VAL A 146 -19.67 -25.25 7.98
N THR A 147 -20.67 -25.38 7.11
CA THR A 147 -20.65 -24.79 5.77
C THR A 147 -22.06 -24.46 5.30
N ARG A 148 -22.17 -23.70 4.22
CA ARG A 148 -23.43 -23.45 3.51
C ARG A 148 -23.61 -24.51 2.42
N GLY A 149 -24.76 -25.17 2.41
CA GLY A 149 -25.15 -26.09 1.34
C GLY A 149 -26.03 -25.42 0.29
N ALA A 150 -26.69 -26.24 -0.53
CA ALA A 150 -27.69 -25.78 -1.48
C ALA A 150 -28.78 -24.93 -0.81
N GLY A 151 -29.17 -23.84 -1.46
CA GLY A 151 -30.16 -22.90 -0.93
C GLY A 151 -29.68 -22.08 0.28
N GLU A 152 -28.36 -22.03 0.53
CA GLU A 152 -27.73 -21.29 1.64
C GLU A 152 -28.12 -21.78 3.05
N ALA A 153 -28.72 -22.97 3.16
CA ALA A 153 -28.97 -23.63 4.44
C ALA A 153 -27.64 -24.07 5.07
N LEU A 154 -27.48 -23.85 6.38
CA LEU A 154 -26.30 -24.31 7.10
C LEU A 154 -26.32 -25.83 7.28
N TRP A 155 -25.16 -26.44 7.09
CA TRP A 155 -24.88 -27.84 7.40
C TRP A 155 -23.79 -27.90 8.48
N VAL A 156 -23.99 -28.79 9.44
CA VAL A 156 -23.06 -29.06 10.53
C VAL A 156 -22.69 -30.53 10.50
N PHE A 157 -21.40 -30.83 10.52
CA PHE A 157 -20.85 -32.18 10.53
C PHE A 157 -19.94 -32.37 11.75
N THR A 158 -19.95 -33.56 12.32
CA THR A 158 -19.07 -33.92 13.43
C THR A 158 -18.77 -35.42 13.41
N THR A 159 -17.80 -35.84 14.20
CA THR A 159 -17.53 -37.25 14.48
C THR A 159 -18.19 -37.66 15.79
N ALA A 160 -18.69 -38.88 15.88
CA ALA A 160 -19.19 -39.47 17.11
C ALA A 160 -18.12 -40.34 17.79
N ALA A 161 -18.32 -40.66 19.07
CA ALA A 161 -17.39 -41.49 19.85
C ALA A 161 -17.22 -42.91 19.28
N ASP A 162 -18.19 -43.39 18.51
CA ASP A 162 -18.14 -44.67 17.78
C ASP A 162 -17.32 -44.60 16.47
N GLY A 163 -16.78 -43.43 16.12
CA GLY A 163 -16.03 -43.19 14.88
C GLY A 163 -16.90 -43.04 13.63
N SER A 164 -18.22 -42.87 13.77
CA SER A 164 -19.12 -42.51 12.67
C SER A 164 -19.17 -40.99 12.46
N VAL A 165 -19.54 -40.57 11.25
CA VAL A 165 -19.79 -39.15 10.94
C VAL A 165 -21.27 -38.84 11.10
N ARG A 166 -21.59 -37.75 11.80
CA ARG A 166 -22.94 -37.27 12.05
C ARG A 166 -23.13 -35.92 11.38
N ALA A 167 -24.32 -35.69 10.82
CA ALA A 167 -24.66 -34.43 10.16
C ALA A 167 -26.06 -33.95 10.55
N VAL A 168 -26.23 -32.63 10.54
CA VAL A 168 -27.53 -31.96 10.62
C VAL A 168 -27.53 -30.76 9.69
N ALA A 169 -28.69 -30.46 9.11
CA ALA A 169 -28.88 -29.30 8.26
C ALA A 169 -30.06 -28.46 8.75
N GLN A 170 -30.02 -27.17 8.47
CA GLN A 170 -31.24 -26.36 8.50
C GLN A 170 -32.20 -26.86 7.42
N GLN A 171 -33.50 -26.91 7.74
CA GLN A 171 -34.52 -27.33 6.77
C GLN A 171 -34.67 -26.33 5.61
N VAL A 172 -34.49 -25.06 5.92
CA VAL A 172 -34.43 -23.94 4.97
C VAL A 172 -33.40 -22.93 5.46
N LYS A 173 -32.96 -22.03 4.59
CA LYS A 173 -32.05 -20.92 4.94
C LYS A 173 -32.51 -20.17 6.19
N GLY A 174 -31.75 -20.25 7.29
CA GLY A 174 -32.08 -19.58 8.56
C GLY A 174 -33.25 -20.19 9.34
N GLY A 175 -33.82 -21.31 8.88
CA GLY A 175 -34.92 -22.01 9.52
C GLY A 175 -34.49 -22.97 10.64
N PRO A 176 -35.44 -23.77 11.16
CA PRO A 176 -35.14 -24.74 12.21
C PRO A 176 -34.17 -25.83 11.73
N TRP A 177 -33.44 -26.41 12.69
CA TRP A 177 -32.57 -27.56 12.45
C TRP A 177 -33.40 -28.83 12.23
N GLY A 178 -32.97 -29.66 11.29
CA GLY A 178 -33.52 -31.00 11.09
C GLY A 178 -33.04 -32.00 12.14
N ALA A 179 -33.31 -33.28 11.90
CA ALA A 179 -32.83 -34.36 12.73
C ALA A 179 -31.36 -34.70 12.42
N TRP A 180 -30.59 -35.04 13.46
CA TRP A 180 -29.24 -35.57 13.31
C TRP A 180 -29.28 -36.92 12.61
N THR A 181 -28.48 -37.05 11.56
CA THR A 181 -28.39 -38.25 10.73
C THR A 181 -26.97 -38.80 10.78
N SER A 182 -26.83 -40.14 10.85
CA SER A 182 -25.53 -40.78 10.63
C SER A 182 -25.24 -40.86 9.14
N LEU A 183 -24.05 -40.42 8.75
CA LEU A 183 -23.52 -40.66 7.41
C LEU A 183 -22.75 -41.98 7.33
N GLY A 184 -22.76 -42.79 8.40
CA GLY A 184 -21.96 -44.01 8.51
C GLY A 184 -20.46 -43.71 8.72
N GLY A 185 -19.62 -44.63 8.24
CA GLY A 185 -18.18 -44.62 8.46
C GLY A 185 -17.77 -45.33 9.76
N SER A 186 -16.50 -45.71 9.84
CA SER A 186 -15.93 -46.35 11.02
C SER A 186 -14.52 -45.83 11.27
N GLY A 187 -14.22 -45.49 12.52
CA GLY A 187 -12.89 -45.03 12.91
C GLY A 187 -12.53 -43.63 12.42
N ALA A 188 -13.51 -42.78 12.06
CA ALA A 188 -13.27 -41.37 11.78
C ALA A 188 -12.75 -40.66 13.04
N THR A 189 -11.77 -39.77 12.89
CA THR A 189 -11.13 -39.05 13.99
C THR A 189 -11.07 -37.55 13.73
N GLY A 190 -11.20 -36.76 14.80
CA GLY A 190 -11.09 -35.30 14.75
C GLY A 190 -12.25 -34.61 14.02
N THR A 191 -12.01 -33.39 13.56
CA THR A 191 -12.97 -32.56 12.84
C THR A 191 -13.06 -32.99 11.37
N PRO A 192 -14.26 -33.26 10.82
CA PRO A 192 -14.45 -33.42 9.38
C PRO A 192 -14.03 -32.15 8.61
N ALA A 193 -13.60 -32.27 7.36
CA ALA A 193 -13.46 -31.14 6.46
C ALA A 193 -14.46 -31.23 5.32
N VAL A 194 -15.02 -30.11 4.89
CA VAL A 194 -16.14 -30.11 3.93
C VAL A 194 -15.90 -29.07 2.84
N GLY A 195 -16.00 -29.49 1.59
CA GLY A 195 -15.95 -28.61 0.41
C GLY A 195 -17.32 -28.42 -0.21
N ARG A 196 -17.61 -27.22 -0.72
CA ARG A 196 -18.85 -26.90 -1.46
C ARG A 196 -18.56 -26.91 -2.96
N GLY A 197 -18.75 -28.08 -3.57
CA GLY A 197 -18.46 -28.32 -4.97
C GLY A 197 -19.54 -27.77 -5.94
N PRO A 198 -19.59 -28.29 -7.18
CA PRO A 198 -20.53 -27.84 -8.20
C PRO A 198 -21.98 -28.11 -7.81
N GLY A 199 -22.86 -27.17 -8.16
CA GLY A 199 -24.28 -27.26 -7.80
C GLY A 199 -24.53 -27.20 -6.29
N ASP A 200 -23.57 -26.66 -5.52
CA ASP A 200 -23.61 -26.57 -4.06
C ASP A 200 -23.67 -27.90 -3.31
N LEU A 201 -23.30 -28.99 -4.00
CA LEU A 201 -23.17 -30.31 -3.40
C LEU A 201 -21.93 -30.37 -2.50
N LEU A 202 -22.11 -30.91 -1.30
CA LEU A 202 -21.05 -31.03 -0.30
C LEU A 202 -20.24 -32.31 -0.49
N GLU A 203 -18.92 -32.23 -0.31
CA GLU A 203 -18.03 -33.41 -0.23
C GLU A 203 -17.30 -33.36 1.12
N VAL A 204 -17.48 -34.41 1.93
CA VAL A 204 -16.98 -34.51 3.31
C VAL A 204 -15.77 -35.41 3.33
N PHE A 205 -14.70 -34.98 4.00
CA PHE A 205 -13.44 -35.67 4.16
C PHE A 205 -13.15 -35.90 5.64
N VAL A 206 -12.72 -37.10 6.00
CA VAL A 206 -12.39 -37.46 7.38
C VAL A 206 -11.09 -38.24 7.48
N ASN A 207 -10.29 -37.90 8.48
CA ASN A 207 -9.17 -38.73 8.89
C ASN A 207 -9.71 -39.98 9.58
N THR A 208 -9.01 -41.10 9.45
CA THR A 208 -9.34 -42.33 10.16
C THR A 208 -8.21 -42.82 11.05
N THR A 209 -8.52 -43.73 11.97
CA THR A 209 -7.52 -44.42 12.81
C THR A 209 -6.47 -45.19 12.01
N SER A 210 -6.76 -45.55 10.75
CA SER A 210 -5.82 -46.18 9.82
C SER A 210 -4.83 -45.22 9.15
N ARG A 211 -4.83 -43.93 9.53
CA ARG A 211 -3.98 -42.87 8.92
C ARG A 211 -4.22 -42.70 7.42
N ALA A 212 -5.47 -42.87 6.99
CA ALA A 212 -5.94 -42.61 5.64
C ALA A 212 -6.97 -41.45 5.66
N LEU A 213 -7.12 -40.76 4.53
CA LEU A 213 -8.23 -39.83 4.33
C LEU A 213 -9.35 -40.57 3.60
N TRP A 214 -10.57 -40.48 4.12
CA TRP A 214 -11.77 -41.02 3.49
C TRP A 214 -12.71 -39.89 3.11
N LYS A 215 -13.53 -40.12 2.09
CA LYS A 215 -14.50 -39.14 1.62
C LYS A 215 -15.87 -39.72 1.38
N SER A 216 -16.89 -38.88 1.49
CA SER A 216 -18.25 -39.16 1.04
C SER A 216 -18.81 -37.91 0.37
N ARG A 217 -19.44 -38.11 -0.80
CA ARG A 217 -19.99 -37.03 -1.61
C ARG A 217 -21.52 -37.01 -1.53
N GLN A 218 -22.07 -35.80 -1.41
CA GLN A 218 -23.50 -35.57 -1.48
C GLN A 218 -24.03 -35.76 -2.90
N SER A 219 -25.19 -36.40 -3.00
CA SER A 219 -26.00 -36.56 -4.20
C SER A 219 -27.46 -36.20 -3.90
N SER A 220 -28.34 -36.27 -4.90
CA SER A 220 -29.79 -36.05 -4.70
C SER A 220 -30.42 -37.02 -3.69
N GLY A 221 -29.84 -38.21 -3.50
CA GLY A 221 -30.29 -39.22 -2.54
C GLY A 221 -29.64 -39.15 -1.16
N GLY A 222 -28.85 -38.10 -0.87
CA GLY A 222 -28.05 -37.98 0.35
C GLY A 222 -26.57 -38.28 0.10
N PHE A 223 -25.83 -38.58 1.18
CA PHE A 223 -24.40 -38.87 1.11
C PHE A 223 -24.14 -40.29 0.62
N GLY A 224 -23.20 -40.43 -0.30
CA GLY A 224 -22.78 -41.73 -0.85
C GLY A 224 -21.99 -42.58 0.15
N VAL A 225 -21.62 -43.78 -0.28
CA VAL A 225 -20.73 -44.67 0.49
C VAL A 225 -19.37 -44.01 0.74
N TRP A 226 -18.74 -44.35 1.86
CA TRP A 226 -17.41 -43.87 2.18
C TRP A 226 -16.38 -44.55 1.28
N GLU A 227 -15.51 -43.74 0.69
CA GLU A 227 -14.43 -44.19 -0.19
C GLU A 227 -13.08 -43.73 0.36
N GLN A 228 -12.08 -44.60 0.31
CA GLN A 228 -10.72 -44.20 0.66
C GLN A 228 -10.21 -43.22 -0.39
N PHE A 229 -9.80 -42.03 0.04
CA PHE A 229 -9.37 -40.95 -0.84
C PHE A 229 -7.84 -40.88 -1.01
N THR A 230 -7.10 -41.30 0.02
CA THR A 230 -5.64 -41.50 -0.08
C THR A 230 -5.33 -42.83 -0.76
N ASP A 231 -4.33 -42.84 -1.64
CA ASP A 231 -3.89 -44.07 -2.31
C ASP A 231 -3.31 -45.08 -1.32
N THR A 232 -3.27 -46.37 -1.67
CA THR A 232 -2.70 -47.41 -0.80
C THR A 232 -1.25 -47.09 -0.44
N GLY A 233 -0.93 -47.08 0.87
CA GLY A 233 0.40 -46.72 1.37
C GLY A 233 0.64 -45.22 1.56
N PHE A 234 -0.31 -44.35 1.18
CA PHE A 234 -0.25 -42.92 1.45
C PHE A 234 -0.76 -42.64 2.88
N ALA A 235 0.17 -42.58 3.83
CA ALA A 235 -0.15 -42.31 5.24
C ALA A 235 -0.16 -40.81 5.56
N ILE A 236 -1.20 -40.34 6.25
CA ILE A 236 -1.34 -38.95 6.73
C ILE A 236 -1.06 -38.80 8.23
N SER A 237 -0.70 -37.59 8.64
CA SER A 237 -0.35 -37.24 10.03
C SER A 237 -1.54 -37.16 11.00
N GLY A 238 -2.76 -37.06 10.48
CA GLY A 238 -3.99 -36.95 11.27
C GLY A 238 -4.44 -35.51 11.59
N PHE A 239 -3.73 -34.48 11.13
CA PHE A 239 -4.25 -33.09 11.16
C PHE A 239 -5.43 -32.92 10.20
N VAL A 240 -6.36 -32.03 10.54
CA VAL A 240 -7.57 -31.78 9.74
C VAL A 240 -7.16 -31.36 8.32
N PRO A 241 -7.65 -32.03 7.26
CA PRO A 241 -7.33 -31.66 5.88
C PRO A 241 -7.89 -30.28 5.55
N GLN A 242 -7.23 -29.55 4.66
CA GLN A 242 -7.74 -28.30 4.11
C GLN A 242 -8.48 -28.59 2.81
N VAL A 243 -9.73 -28.17 2.70
CA VAL A 243 -10.55 -28.34 1.49
C VAL A 243 -10.85 -26.97 0.92
N ILE A 244 -10.29 -26.69 -0.25
CA ILE A 244 -10.39 -25.42 -0.95
C ILE A 244 -11.44 -25.56 -2.03
N THR A 245 -12.39 -24.62 -2.06
CA THR A 245 -13.33 -24.46 -3.18
C THR A 245 -12.77 -23.40 -4.12
N ARG A 246 -12.43 -23.80 -5.35
CA ARG A 246 -11.90 -22.89 -6.36
C ARG A 246 -13.02 -22.12 -7.05
N ALA A 247 -12.66 -21.07 -7.78
CA ALA A 247 -13.61 -20.19 -8.49
C ALA A 247 -14.51 -20.96 -9.48
N ASP A 248 -13.97 -21.99 -10.12
CA ASP A 248 -14.70 -22.90 -11.03
C ASP A 248 -15.58 -23.94 -10.30
N ARG A 249 -15.66 -23.88 -8.96
CA ARG A 249 -16.30 -24.88 -8.07
C ARG A 249 -15.63 -26.26 -8.07
N SER A 250 -14.42 -26.39 -8.64
CA SER A 250 -13.60 -27.58 -8.40
C SER A 250 -13.06 -27.56 -6.97
N LEU A 251 -12.94 -28.75 -6.37
CA LEU A 251 -12.36 -28.91 -5.03
C LEU A 251 -10.87 -29.25 -5.12
N GLU A 252 -10.09 -28.70 -4.20
CA GLU A 252 -8.71 -29.09 -3.95
C GLU A 252 -8.52 -29.46 -2.48
N VAL A 253 -7.81 -30.55 -2.22
CA VAL A 253 -7.59 -31.06 -0.86
C VAL A 253 -6.11 -31.08 -0.57
N MET A 254 -5.72 -30.41 0.52
CA MET A 254 -4.35 -30.41 1.02
C MET A 254 -4.26 -31.12 2.36
N VAL A 255 -3.26 -31.99 2.50
CA VAL A 255 -3.03 -32.80 3.69
C VAL A 255 -1.57 -32.73 4.11
N ARG A 256 -1.32 -32.90 5.42
CA ARG A 256 0.00 -33.19 5.93
C ARG A 256 0.20 -34.70 6.03
N LYS A 257 1.21 -35.20 5.30
CA LYS A 257 1.61 -36.61 5.31
C LYS A 257 2.27 -37.01 6.62
N ALA A 258 2.35 -38.30 6.89
CA ALA A 258 3.01 -38.85 8.09
C ALA A 258 4.53 -38.58 8.12
N ASP A 259 5.15 -38.32 6.96
CA ASP A 259 6.54 -37.86 6.82
C ASP A 259 6.69 -36.33 6.95
N SER A 260 5.65 -35.65 7.44
CA SER A 260 5.59 -34.20 7.66
C SER A 260 5.57 -33.32 6.40
N THR A 261 5.64 -33.89 5.20
CA THR A 261 5.49 -33.13 3.94
C THR A 261 4.02 -32.75 3.69
N LEU A 262 3.81 -31.67 2.94
CA LEU A 262 2.48 -31.29 2.46
C LEU A 262 2.22 -31.89 1.08
N ALA A 263 1.00 -32.37 0.88
CA ALA A 263 0.57 -32.89 -0.40
C ALA A 263 -0.83 -32.36 -0.74
N THR A 264 -1.05 -32.09 -2.02
CA THR A 264 -2.31 -31.59 -2.55
C THR A 264 -2.84 -32.48 -3.66
N ARG A 265 -4.16 -32.53 -3.81
CA ARG A 265 -4.85 -33.22 -4.89
C ARG A 265 -6.08 -32.41 -5.30
N ARG A 266 -6.23 -32.12 -6.59
CA ARG A 266 -7.30 -31.29 -7.15
C ARG A 266 -8.22 -32.10 -8.06
N GLN A 267 -9.50 -31.75 -8.10
CA GLN A 267 -10.41 -32.16 -9.16
C GLN A 267 -9.96 -31.60 -10.52
N ILE A 268 -9.87 -32.46 -11.55
CA ILE A 268 -9.45 -32.08 -12.91
C ILE A 268 -10.48 -31.13 -13.55
N ALA A 269 -11.76 -31.39 -13.28
CA ALA A 269 -12.88 -30.55 -13.66
C ALA A 269 -13.87 -30.52 -12.48
N PRO A 270 -14.72 -29.48 -12.37
CA PRO A 270 -15.64 -29.34 -11.26
C PRO A 270 -16.52 -30.59 -11.09
N GLY A 271 -16.37 -31.28 -9.95
CA GLY A 271 -17.12 -32.50 -9.63
C GLY A 271 -16.74 -33.74 -10.45
N GLY A 272 -15.65 -33.67 -11.23
CA GLY A 272 -15.11 -34.76 -12.03
C GLY A 272 -14.05 -35.60 -11.30
N ALA A 273 -13.21 -36.28 -12.08
CA ALA A 273 -12.12 -37.10 -11.56
C ALA A 273 -11.06 -36.26 -10.82
N TRP A 274 -10.38 -36.88 -9.87
CA TRP A 274 -9.29 -36.26 -9.12
C TRP A 274 -7.95 -36.55 -9.77
N ALA A 275 -7.09 -35.53 -9.88
CA ALA A 275 -5.71 -35.66 -10.34
C ALA A 275 -4.89 -36.58 -9.43
N ALA A 276 -3.66 -36.93 -9.78
CA ALA A 276 -2.75 -37.60 -8.84
C ALA A 276 -2.37 -36.68 -7.66
N TRP A 277 -1.96 -37.27 -6.53
CA TRP A 277 -1.38 -36.50 -5.43
C TRP A 277 -0.07 -35.84 -5.87
N SER A 278 0.08 -34.55 -5.55
CA SER A 278 1.31 -33.79 -5.74
C SER A 278 1.90 -33.40 -4.39
N VAL A 279 3.18 -33.70 -4.17
CA VAL A 279 3.90 -33.31 -2.95
C VAL A 279 4.49 -31.92 -3.14
N LEU A 280 4.21 -31.01 -2.21
CA LEU A 280 4.81 -29.69 -2.15
C LEU A 280 6.22 -29.82 -1.56
N ALA A 281 7.19 -30.16 -2.41
CA ALA A 281 8.56 -30.42 -2.01
C ALA A 281 9.24 -29.19 -1.37
N GLY A 282 10.30 -29.44 -0.59
CA GLY A 282 11.13 -28.38 0.01
C GLY A 282 10.66 -27.90 1.39
N HIS A 283 9.60 -28.46 1.96
CA HIS A 283 9.15 -28.15 3.33
C HIS A 283 8.62 -29.37 4.07
N THR A 284 9.01 -29.49 5.32
CA THR A 284 8.46 -30.45 6.29
C THR A 284 8.02 -29.70 7.52
N GLY A 285 6.84 -30.02 8.02
CA GLY A 285 6.22 -29.21 9.04
C GLY A 285 5.36 -29.93 10.05
N PHE A 286 4.84 -29.16 11.00
CA PHE A 286 3.94 -29.63 12.04
C PHE A 286 2.63 -28.84 12.02
N GLY A 287 1.55 -29.42 12.57
CA GLY A 287 0.25 -28.75 12.62
C GLY A 287 -0.48 -28.67 11.28
N ARG A 288 -1.69 -28.13 11.31
CA ARG A 288 -2.47 -27.87 10.08
C ARG A 288 -1.91 -26.66 9.32
N PRO A 289 -1.72 -26.73 7.98
CA PRO A 289 -1.38 -25.55 7.20
C PRO A 289 -2.59 -24.61 7.09
N ALA A 290 -2.34 -23.31 6.94
CA ALA A 290 -3.36 -22.37 6.46
C ALA A 290 -3.23 -22.29 4.94
N VAL A 291 -4.35 -22.44 4.22
CA VAL A 291 -4.37 -22.36 2.76
C VAL A 291 -5.35 -21.27 2.36
N ILE A 292 -4.85 -20.32 1.58
CA ILE A 292 -5.60 -19.16 1.10
C ILE A 292 -5.61 -19.21 -0.43
N LEU A 293 -6.78 -19.04 -1.03
CA LEU A 293 -6.92 -18.94 -2.49
C LEU A 293 -6.78 -17.47 -2.90
N GLY A 294 -5.75 -17.17 -3.68
CA GLY A 294 -5.53 -15.86 -4.28
C GLY A 294 -6.51 -15.57 -5.43
N PRO A 295 -6.71 -14.29 -5.79
CA PRO A 295 -7.61 -13.89 -6.88
C PRO A 295 -7.16 -14.37 -8.26
N ASP A 296 -5.86 -14.62 -8.43
CA ASP A 296 -5.25 -15.22 -9.62
C ASP A 296 -5.42 -16.76 -9.68
N GLY A 297 -6.07 -17.35 -8.68
CA GLY A 297 -6.27 -18.79 -8.57
C GLY A 297 -5.07 -19.55 -7.99
N ALA A 298 -3.98 -18.88 -7.61
CA ALA A 298 -2.89 -19.51 -6.88
C ALA A 298 -3.27 -19.77 -5.42
N LEU A 299 -2.63 -20.75 -4.79
CA LEU A 299 -2.75 -21.04 -3.37
C LEU A 299 -1.56 -20.45 -2.62
N ASP A 300 -1.83 -19.54 -1.69
CA ASP A 300 -0.90 -19.12 -0.65
C ASP A 300 -1.00 -20.07 0.52
N VAL A 301 0.09 -20.78 0.83
CA VAL A 301 0.13 -21.82 1.85
C VAL A 301 1.09 -21.41 2.94
N LEU A 302 0.60 -21.40 4.18
CA LEU A 302 1.41 -21.21 5.37
C LEU A 302 1.54 -22.52 6.14
N SER A 303 2.76 -22.83 6.56
CA SER A 303 3.04 -24.07 7.27
C SER A 303 4.20 -23.89 8.23
N SER A 304 4.03 -24.34 9.47
CA SER A 304 5.12 -24.33 10.46
C SER A 304 6.12 -25.45 10.21
N ASP A 305 7.41 -25.29 10.51
CA ASP A 305 8.41 -26.37 10.51
C ASP A 305 8.52 -27.10 11.85
N ALA A 306 9.43 -28.09 11.96
CA ALA A 306 9.69 -28.81 13.22
C ALA A 306 10.22 -27.91 14.35
N TYR A 307 10.79 -26.75 14.01
CA TYR A 307 11.26 -25.72 14.94
C TYR A 307 10.22 -24.62 15.18
N ARG A 308 8.99 -24.83 14.67
CA ARG A 308 7.82 -23.94 14.84
C ARG A 308 8.01 -22.56 14.20
N ARG A 309 8.83 -22.48 13.15
CA ARG A 309 8.92 -21.31 12.27
C ARG A 309 7.84 -21.40 11.19
N VAL A 310 7.21 -20.29 10.85
CA VAL A 310 6.16 -20.25 9.82
C VAL A 310 6.79 -19.98 8.46
N PHE A 311 6.48 -20.83 7.48
CA PHE A 311 6.91 -20.67 6.08
C PHE A 311 5.72 -20.40 5.19
N HIS A 312 5.93 -19.60 4.14
CA HIS A 312 4.99 -19.30 3.08
C HIS A 312 5.44 -19.94 1.76
N GLY A 313 4.51 -20.50 1.01
CA GLY A 313 4.74 -20.97 -0.36
C GLY A 313 3.53 -20.68 -1.23
N ARG A 314 3.77 -20.33 -2.50
CA ARG A 314 2.71 -20.01 -3.47
C ARG A 314 2.66 -21.08 -4.56
N PHE A 315 1.48 -21.67 -4.80
CA PHE A 315 1.33 -22.85 -5.66
C PHE A 315 0.15 -22.74 -6.64
N GLY A 316 0.29 -23.32 -7.84
CA GLY A 316 -0.85 -23.71 -8.68
C GLY A 316 -1.44 -22.64 -9.61
N VAL A 317 -0.65 -22.11 -10.55
CA VAL A 317 -1.17 -21.32 -11.68
C VAL A 317 -1.96 -22.21 -12.64
N ASP A 318 -3.07 -21.70 -13.17
CA ASP A 318 -3.86 -22.35 -14.21
C ASP A 318 -3.06 -22.44 -15.54
N PRO A 319 -2.88 -23.64 -16.14
CA PRO A 319 -2.15 -23.79 -17.40
C PRO A 319 -2.83 -23.10 -18.60
N THR A 320 -4.06 -22.59 -18.47
CA THR A 320 -4.74 -21.83 -19.54
C THR A 320 -4.31 -20.36 -19.61
N THR A 321 -3.71 -19.81 -18.56
CA THR A 321 -3.11 -18.47 -18.56
C THR A 321 -1.67 -18.53 -19.09
N ARG A 322 -1.43 -17.97 -20.29
CA ARG A 322 -0.07 -17.80 -20.84
C ARG A 322 0.69 -16.76 -20.00
N GLY A 323 1.42 -17.22 -19.00
CA GLY A 323 2.38 -16.42 -18.26
C GLY A 323 3.07 -17.28 -17.22
N ARG A 324 4.40 -17.42 -17.32
CA ARG A 324 5.18 -18.23 -16.37
C ARG A 324 4.97 -17.70 -14.94
N VAL A 325 4.55 -18.57 -14.02
CA VAL A 325 5.05 -18.51 -12.64
C VAL A 325 5.46 -19.92 -12.26
N ALA A 326 6.77 -20.13 -12.16
CA ALA A 326 7.32 -21.30 -11.48
C ALA A 326 6.89 -21.21 -10.00
N ALA A 327 6.57 -22.34 -9.37
CA ALA A 327 6.38 -22.38 -7.92
C ALA A 327 7.57 -21.65 -7.26
N SER A 328 7.31 -20.49 -6.63
CA SER A 328 8.30 -19.92 -5.74
C SER A 328 8.44 -20.92 -4.60
N GLY A 329 9.63 -21.46 -4.41
CA GLY A 329 9.90 -22.39 -3.31
C GLY A 329 9.50 -21.77 -1.96
N TRP A 330 9.41 -22.60 -0.92
CA TRP A 330 9.08 -22.15 0.42
C TRP A 330 10.03 -21.05 0.91
N GLN A 331 9.45 -19.95 1.40
CA GLN A 331 10.15 -18.81 1.97
C GLN A 331 9.83 -18.74 3.47
N ASP A 332 10.81 -18.35 4.29
CA ASP A 332 10.55 -18.12 5.71
C ASP A 332 9.66 -16.87 5.84
N PHE A 333 8.44 -17.06 6.33
CA PHE A 333 7.41 -16.04 6.35
C PHE A 333 7.62 -15.03 7.48
N VAL A 334 8.23 -15.48 8.57
CA VAL A 334 8.67 -14.63 9.66
C VAL A 334 10.18 -14.81 9.75
N PRO A 335 11.00 -13.92 9.15
CA PRO A 335 12.46 -13.99 9.22
C PRO A 335 12.90 -13.72 10.67
N HIS A 336 12.74 -14.77 11.47
CA HIS A 336 12.95 -15.07 12.87
C HIS A 336 12.36 -14.11 13.93
N GLY A 337 11.53 -14.69 14.82
CA GLY A 337 10.83 -14.03 15.93
C GLY A 337 10.95 -14.76 17.27
N ALA A 338 10.35 -15.92 17.48
CA ALA A 338 10.59 -16.85 18.59
C ALA A 338 10.18 -18.28 18.13
N PRO A 339 10.78 -19.37 18.65
CA PRO A 339 10.17 -20.69 18.49
C PRO A 339 8.86 -20.67 19.26
N ALA A 340 7.75 -20.38 18.58
CA ALA A 340 6.45 -20.28 19.24
C ALA A 340 6.19 -21.54 20.07
N THR A 341 6.00 -21.43 21.38
CA THR A 341 5.86 -22.61 22.22
C THR A 341 4.41 -23.13 22.23
N GLY A 342 4.15 -24.19 21.45
CA GLY A 342 2.83 -24.84 21.42
C GLY A 342 2.58 -25.68 20.18
N ARG A 343 1.49 -26.45 20.18
CA ARG A 343 0.92 -27.07 18.97
C ARG A 343 0.34 -25.92 18.12
N GLN A 344 1.00 -25.52 17.05
CA GLN A 344 0.48 -24.48 16.16
C GLN A 344 -0.46 -25.07 15.12
N ASP A 345 -1.76 -24.79 15.21
CA ASP A 345 -2.62 -24.81 14.02
C ASP A 345 -2.71 -23.38 13.48
N LEU A 346 -2.34 -23.20 12.22
CA LEU A 346 -2.42 -21.91 11.53
C LEU A 346 -3.84 -21.69 11.01
N SER A 347 -4.33 -20.46 11.07
CA SER A 347 -5.57 -20.03 10.41
C SER A 347 -5.28 -18.86 9.49
N GLY A 348 -5.99 -18.75 8.37
CA GLY A 348 -5.83 -17.65 7.43
C GLY A 348 -7.09 -17.40 6.62
N ALA A 349 -7.22 -16.19 6.09
CA ALA A 349 -8.34 -15.76 5.26
C ALA A 349 -7.84 -14.86 4.12
N GLY A 350 -8.32 -15.10 2.90
CA GLY A 350 -8.08 -14.20 1.77
C GLY A 350 -8.99 -12.98 1.82
N LEU A 351 -8.50 -11.85 1.31
CA LEU A 351 -9.23 -10.59 1.16
C LEU A 351 -9.56 -10.32 -0.31
N ALA A 352 -10.60 -9.52 -0.54
CA ALA A 352 -11.12 -9.26 -1.90
C ALA A 352 -10.17 -8.39 -2.75
N ASP A 353 -9.28 -7.64 -2.11
CA ASP A 353 -8.24 -6.82 -2.75
C ASP A 353 -7.01 -7.65 -3.20
N GLY A 354 -7.03 -8.97 -2.99
CA GLY A 354 -5.94 -9.87 -3.30
C GLY A 354 -4.90 -10.03 -2.19
N SER A 355 -5.04 -9.31 -1.07
CA SER A 355 -4.26 -9.54 0.14
C SER A 355 -4.82 -10.70 0.97
N TRP A 356 -4.11 -11.10 2.02
CA TRP A 356 -4.56 -12.15 2.92
C TRP A 356 -4.10 -11.93 4.35
N ILE A 357 -4.88 -12.44 5.32
CA ILE A 357 -4.56 -12.44 6.75
C ILE A 357 -4.13 -13.85 7.14
N ALA A 358 -3.12 -13.95 7.99
CA ALA A 358 -2.80 -15.17 8.73
C ALA A 358 -2.72 -14.90 10.22
N VAL A 359 -3.17 -15.85 11.02
CA VAL A 359 -3.23 -15.75 12.47
C VAL A 359 -2.59 -16.98 13.12
N TYR A 360 -1.72 -16.73 14.10
CA TYR A 360 -1.05 -17.74 14.90
C TYR A 360 -0.82 -17.26 16.34
N ASN A 361 -0.57 -18.18 17.28
CA ASN A 361 -0.31 -17.85 18.69
C ASN A 361 1.20 -17.78 18.97
N ASP A 362 1.64 -16.75 19.73
CA ASP A 362 3.02 -16.59 20.23
C ASP A 362 3.08 -16.64 21.78
N ASP A 363 4.29 -16.76 22.33
CA ASP A 363 4.66 -17.02 23.74
C ASP A 363 4.17 -15.97 24.75
N THR A 364 3.64 -14.82 24.31
CA THR A 364 3.15 -13.75 25.19
C THR A 364 1.67 -13.85 25.53
N SER A 365 0.99 -14.93 25.13
CA SER A 365 -0.46 -15.14 25.30
C SER A 365 -1.37 -14.21 24.48
N ASP A 366 -0.80 -13.49 23.52
CA ASP A 366 -1.53 -12.70 22.53
C ASP A 366 -1.52 -13.42 21.18
N ALA A 367 -2.67 -13.46 20.50
CA ALA A 367 -2.74 -13.97 19.14
C ALA A 367 -2.16 -12.93 18.18
N PHE A 368 -1.21 -13.33 17.36
CA PHE A 368 -0.66 -12.50 16.29
C PHE A 368 -1.51 -12.66 15.03
N ALA A 369 -1.89 -11.53 14.42
CA ALA A 369 -2.47 -11.46 13.09
C ALA A 369 -1.50 -10.68 12.18
N ALA A 370 -1.06 -11.30 11.07
CA ALA A 370 -0.28 -10.65 10.02
C ALA A 370 -1.15 -10.47 8.78
N ILE A 371 -1.31 -9.23 8.29
CA ILE A 371 -1.75 -8.95 6.91
C ILE A 371 -0.52 -9.18 6.03
N VAL A 372 -0.73 -9.83 4.90
CA VAL A 372 0.24 -9.93 3.83
C VAL A 372 -0.45 -9.49 2.57
N HIS A 373 0.07 -8.43 1.98
CA HIS A 373 -0.36 -8.02 0.66
C HIS A 373 0.12 -9.08 -0.34
N GLY A 374 -0.82 -9.83 -0.90
CA GLY A 374 -0.60 -10.95 -1.79
C GLY A 374 -0.08 -10.48 -3.15
N ALA A 375 1.19 -10.13 -3.21
CA ALA A 375 2.08 -10.17 -4.38
C ALA A 375 3.39 -9.48 -3.98
N ASP A 376 4.53 -10.18 -4.08
CA ASP A 376 5.88 -9.61 -4.22
C ASP A 376 6.32 -8.55 -3.19
N GLU A 377 6.29 -8.83 -1.88
CA GLU A 377 7.09 -8.05 -0.92
C GLU A 377 8.53 -8.58 -0.84
N VAL A 378 9.23 -8.53 -1.98
CA VAL A 378 10.59 -8.02 -1.91
C VAL A 378 10.39 -6.52 -1.88
N SER A 379 10.41 -5.88 -0.70
CA SER A 379 10.66 -4.44 -0.67
C SER A 379 11.87 -4.21 -1.57
N ALA A 380 11.75 -3.36 -2.57
CA ALA A 380 12.92 -2.99 -3.35
C ALA A 380 13.89 -2.28 -2.41
N GLN A 381 14.81 -3.03 -1.80
CA GLN A 381 16.09 -2.51 -1.38
C GLN A 381 16.73 -1.99 -2.68
N ARG A 382 16.45 -0.72 -3.01
CA ARG A 382 17.14 -0.07 -4.10
C ARG A 382 18.56 0.13 -3.62
N ALA A 383 19.47 -0.62 -4.22
CA ALA A 383 20.90 -0.32 -4.15
C ALA A 383 21.11 1.15 -4.45
N GLU A 384 22.11 1.75 -3.81
CA GLU A 384 22.46 3.14 -4.05
C GLU A 384 22.61 3.38 -5.57
N PRO A 385 21.97 4.42 -6.12
CA PRO A 385 22.05 4.69 -7.54
C PRO A 385 23.51 4.85 -7.98
N ALA A 386 23.90 4.12 -9.02
CA ALA A 386 25.20 4.32 -9.64
C ALA A 386 25.29 5.76 -10.16
N ALA A 387 26.47 6.37 -10.03
CA ALA A 387 26.71 7.69 -10.58
C ALA A 387 26.49 7.68 -12.10
N PRO A 388 25.52 8.43 -12.64
CA PRO A 388 25.34 8.55 -14.07
C PRO A 388 26.56 9.26 -14.69
N PRO A 389 26.88 8.99 -15.97
CA PRO A 389 27.87 9.79 -16.68
C PRO A 389 27.37 11.24 -16.81
N LEU A 390 28.31 12.20 -16.73
CA LEU A 390 28.01 13.58 -17.06
C LEU A 390 27.61 13.70 -18.54
N ARG A 391 26.61 14.53 -18.79
CA ARG A 391 26.04 14.74 -20.13
C ARG A 391 26.05 16.24 -20.49
N PRO A 392 26.06 16.58 -21.79
CA PRO A 392 25.90 17.96 -22.24
C PRO A 392 24.66 18.63 -21.63
N LEU A 393 24.79 19.90 -21.23
CA LEU A 393 23.71 20.68 -20.61
C LEU A 393 22.42 20.67 -21.43
N ALA A 394 22.53 20.83 -22.76
CA ALA A 394 21.39 20.83 -23.67
C ALA A 394 20.62 19.50 -23.65
N GLU A 395 21.32 18.38 -23.46
CA GLU A 395 20.71 17.04 -23.44
C GLU A 395 19.93 16.81 -22.14
N VAL A 396 20.51 17.17 -20.99
CA VAL A 396 19.86 17.03 -19.67
C VAL A 396 18.64 17.95 -19.56
N ARG A 397 18.77 19.18 -20.07
CA ARG A 397 17.69 20.17 -20.09
C ARG A 397 16.53 19.78 -21.00
N ALA A 398 16.80 19.12 -22.12
CA ALA A 398 15.74 18.65 -23.03
C ALA A 398 14.79 17.63 -22.38
N GLU A 399 15.22 16.99 -21.28
CA GLU A 399 14.42 16.06 -20.48
C GLU A 399 13.57 16.74 -19.40
N ASP A 400 13.66 18.07 -19.24
CA ASP A 400 12.81 18.81 -18.30
C ASP A 400 11.35 18.74 -18.75
N GLY A 401 10.43 18.80 -17.80
CA GLY A 401 8.98 18.74 -17.97
C GLY A 401 8.46 17.36 -18.38
N ARG A 402 7.89 16.62 -17.41
CA ARG A 402 7.09 15.41 -17.64
C ARG A 402 5.59 15.74 -17.62
N PRO A 403 4.75 15.06 -18.43
CA PRO A 403 3.31 15.26 -18.42
C PRO A 403 2.73 15.00 -17.01
N GLY A 404 2.07 16.01 -16.43
CA GLY A 404 1.52 15.96 -15.08
C GLY A 404 0.60 17.14 -14.80
N HIS A 405 -0.19 17.07 -13.73
CA HIS A 405 -1.03 18.18 -13.29
C HIS A 405 -0.17 19.22 -12.55
N TYR A 406 0.18 20.32 -13.22
CA TYR A 406 0.81 21.48 -12.59
C TYR A 406 -0.20 22.15 -11.63
N ALA A 407 0.02 22.04 -10.32
CA ALA A 407 -0.83 22.59 -9.27
C ALA A 407 -0.29 23.96 -8.83
N GLU A 408 -0.89 25.04 -9.34
CA GLU A 408 -0.61 26.39 -8.87
C GLU A 408 -1.39 26.72 -7.60
N GLY A 409 -0.68 27.14 -6.57
CA GLY A 409 -1.22 27.96 -5.50
C GLY A 409 -1.00 29.44 -5.82
N VAL A 410 -2.01 30.12 -6.36
CA VAL A 410 -2.05 31.59 -6.32
C VAL A 410 -3.02 31.96 -5.21
N THR A 411 -2.53 32.59 -4.15
CA THR A 411 -3.41 33.09 -3.07
C THR A 411 -3.70 34.56 -3.29
N ALA A 412 -4.99 34.89 -3.34
CA ALA A 412 -5.46 36.25 -3.46
C ALA A 412 -5.21 37.00 -2.14
N LYS A 413 -4.22 37.90 -2.14
CA LYS A 413 -4.26 39.09 -1.31
C LYS A 413 -3.72 40.25 -2.14
N ASN A 414 -4.61 40.90 -2.90
CA ASN A 414 -4.68 42.35 -3.02
C ASN A 414 -5.93 42.75 -3.81
N SER A 415 -6.63 43.77 -3.31
CA SER A 415 -7.62 44.51 -4.07
C SER A 415 -6.92 45.49 -5.00
N PRO A 416 -7.53 45.89 -6.14
CA PRO A 416 -6.93 46.85 -7.05
C PRO A 416 -6.58 48.15 -6.31
N SER A 417 -5.32 48.58 -6.40
CA SER A 417 -4.97 49.95 -6.03
C SER A 417 -5.50 50.91 -7.10
N ALA A 418 -5.71 52.18 -6.75
CA ALA A 418 -6.31 53.19 -7.62
C ALA A 418 -5.50 53.56 -8.88
N THR A 419 -4.37 52.89 -9.15
CA THR A 419 -3.49 53.12 -10.31
C THR A 419 -2.98 51.79 -10.88
N GLY A 420 -3.70 51.21 -11.84
CA GLY A 420 -3.29 50.03 -12.60
C GLY A 420 -3.45 48.68 -11.88
N TRP A 421 -3.45 47.60 -12.68
CA TRP A 421 -3.48 46.23 -12.17
C TRP A 421 -2.14 45.84 -11.53
N THR A 422 -2.19 45.09 -10.44
CA THR A 422 -1.00 44.61 -9.72
C THR A 422 -1.06 43.09 -9.59
N PRO A 423 0.02 42.35 -9.89
CA PRO A 423 0.05 40.90 -9.74
C PRO A 423 -0.27 40.44 -8.32
N PRO A 424 -1.06 39.36 -8.15
CA PRO A 424 -1.25 38.74 -6.85
C PRO A 424 0.04 38.10 -6.36
N ALA A 425 0.14 37.90 -5.04
CA ALA A 425 1.25 37.17 -4.44
C ALA A 425 1.18 35.67 -4.79
N PHE A 426 2.34 35.06 -5.02
CA PHE A 426 2.46 33.62 -5.27
C PHE A 426 2.62 32.87 -3.94
N GLN A 427 1.93 31.74 -3.80
CA GLN A 427 2.13 30.80 -2.69
C GLN A 427 2.10 29.38 -3.24
N TYR A 428 3.27 28.79 -3.45
CA TYR A 428 3.36 27.46 -4.04
C TYR A 428 2.57 26.43 -3.22
N ASP A 429 1.80 25.56 -3.89
CA ASP A 429 1.09 24.46 -3.23
C ASP A 429 2.11 23.38 -2.86
N HIS A 430 2.51 23.36 -1.60
CA HIS A 430 3.42 22.35 -1.06
C HIS A 430 2.66 21.10 -0.61
N PHE A 431 3.25 19.92 -0.79
CA PHE A 431 2.72 18.70 -0.19
C PHE A 431 2.69 18.81 1.34
N THR A 432 1.55 18.47 1.94
CA THR A 432 1.49 18.16 3.37
C THR A 432 1.93 16.72 3.62
N LEU A 433 2.28 16.40 4.88
CA LEU A 433 2.62 15.02 5.27
C LEU A 433 1.49 14.04 4.90
N ASP A 434 0.25 14.37 5.23
CA ASP A 434 -0.92 13.51 4.96
C ASP A 434 -1.16 13.34 3.45
N GLN A 435 -1.03 14.42 2.67
CA GLN A 435 -1.13 14.34 1.21
C GLN A 435 -0.04 13.45 0.62
N CYS A 436 1.17 13.51 1.16
CA CYS A 436 2.28 12.71 0.67
C CYS A 436 2.15 11.22 1.05
N LYS A 437 1.61 10.93 2.24
CA LYS A 437 1.35 9.57 2.73
C LYS A 437 0.17 8.86 2.06
N ALA A 438 -0.77 9.60 1.47
CA ALA A 438 -1.98 8.99 0.86
C ALA A 438 -1.67 7.95 -0.25
N ASN A 439 -0.45 7.96 -0.80
CA ASN A 439 0.01 7.04 -1.84
C ASN A 439 0.92 5.90 -1.32
N VAL A 440 1.01 5.68 -0.01
CA VAL A 440 1.77 4.57 0.60
C VAL A 440 1.07 3.25 0.24
N GLY A 441 1.58 2.58 -0.79
CA GLY A 441 1.03 1.30 -1.29
C GLY A 441 1.40 0.98 -2.74
N ASP A 442 1.74 2.00 -3.53
CA ASP A 442 2.26 1.77 -4.89
C ASP A 442 3.76 1.43 -4.84
N LYS A 443 4.09 0.16 -5.16
CA LYS A 443 5.47 -0.35 -5.22
C LYS A 443 6.31 0.32 -6.30
N ASN A 444 5.67 0.94 -7.29
CA ASN A 444 6.31 1.64 -8.39
C ASN A 444 6.21 3.17 -8.25
N ASN A 445 5.81 3.70 -7.08
CA ASN A 445 5.70 5.13 -6.85
C ASN A 445 6.98 5.86 -7.31
N PRO A 446 6.95 6.60 -8.43
CA PRO A 446 8.15 7.21 -9.02
C PRO A 446 8.56 8.49 -8.28
N GLY A 447 7.80 8.92 -7.28
CA GLY A 447 7.86 10.28 -6.75
C GLY A 447 7.03 11.21 -7.62
N THR A 448 6.60 12.33 -7.07
CA THR A 448 5.74 13.27 -7.80
C THR A 448 6.08 14.70 -7.41
N ALA A 449 6.28 15.55 -8.41
CA ALA A 449 6.33 17.00 -8.24
C ALA A 449 4.95 17.59 -8.56
N LYS A 450 4.44 18.46 -7.68
CA LYS A 450 3.19 19.23 -7.91
C LYS A 450 3.43 20.45 -8.79
N ASN A 451 4.58 21.08 -8.58
CA ASN A 451 5.08 22.29 -9.24
C ASN A 451 6.61 22.30 -9.10
N HIS A 452 7.27 23.33 -9.62
CA HIS A 452 8.73 23.46 -9.56
C HIS A 452 9.31 23.55 -8.14
N TYR A 453 8.48 23.73 -7.11
CA TYR A 453 8.92 23.96 -5.73
C TYR A 453 8.45 22.91 -4.73
N SER A 454 7.66 21.90 -5.14
CA SER A 454 7.19 20.87 -4.22
C SER A 454 7.23 19.47 -4.81
N TYR A 455 7.96 18.59 -4.13
CA TYR A 455 8.12 17.18 -4.44
C TYR A 455 7.68 16.31 -3.26
N CYS A 456 7.16 15.12 -3.57
CA CYS A 456 6.80 14.12 -2.58
C CYS A 456 7.16 12.71 -3.06
N TRP A 457 7.62 11.89 -2.11
CA TRP A 457 7.67 10.45 -2.26
C TRP A 457 7.42 9.77 -0.92
N SER A 458 6.64 8.69 -0.90
CA SER A 458 6.37 7.92 0.31
C SER A 458 6.28 6.42 -0.01
N HIS A 459 6.87 5.58 0.85
CA HIS A 459 6.93 4.13 0.67
C HIS A 459 7.08 3.39 2.01
N GLN A 460 6.57 2.16 2.05
CA GLN A 460 6.77 1.26 3.18
C GLN A 460 8.16 0.59 3.08
N ALA A 461 9.01 0.85 4.05
CA ALA A 461 10.40 0.41 4.10
C ALA A 461 10.58 -0.73 5.10
N VAL A 462 11.48 -1.67 4.79
CA VAL A 462 11.89 -2.75 5.71
C VAL A 462 13.41 -2.90 5.75
N ILE A 463 13.97 -2.83 6.96
CA ILE A 463 15.38 -3.12 7.23
C ILE A 463 15.50 -4.48 7.90
N SER A 464 16.19 -5.42 7.24
CA SER A 464 16.49 -6.76 7.75
C SER A 464 17.91 -6.85 8.29
N PHE A 465 18.06 -7.21 9.56
CA PHE A 465 19.34 -7.22 10.26
C PHE A 465 19.52 -8.50 11.10
N ARG A 466 20.79 -8.82 11.45
CA ARG A 466 21.16 -10.04 12.17
C ARG A 466 21.87 -9.72 13.49
N PRO A 467 21.13 -9.37 14.55
CA PRO A 467 21.75 -8.83 15.77
C PRO A 467 22.50 -9.88 16.60
N ALA A 468 22.19 -11.17 16.43
CA ALA A 468 22.86 -12.28 17.11
C ALA A 468 23.23 -13.38 16.12
N CYS A 469 24.53 -13.69 16.03
CA CYS A 469 25.08 -14.78 15.24
C CYS A 469 25.98 -15.67 16.11
N TRP A 470 25.83 -16.98 16.01
CA TRP A 470 26.64 -17.98 16.71
C TRP A 470 27.43 -18.85 15.72
N LEU A 471 28.51 -19.46 16.19
CA LEU A 471 29.38 -20.38 15.43
C LEU A 471 29.88 -19.77 14.10
N GLY A 472 30.51 -18.60 14.16
CA GLY A 472 31.14 -17.97 13.00
C GLY A 472 30.16 -17.49 11.91
N GLY A 473 28.89 -17.29 12.23
CA GLY A 473 27.86 -16.80 11.30
C GLY A 473 26.95 -17.89 10.71
N LEU A 474 27.11 -19.16 11.10
CA LEU A 474 26.26 -20.26 10.64
C LEU A 474 24.83 -20.23 11.22
N PHE A 475 24.65 -19.65 12.41
CA PHE A 475 23.34 -19.51 13.04
C PHE A 475 23.12 -18.05 13.37
N CYS A 476 22.34 -17.35 12.55
CA CYS A 476 21.98 -15.95 12.79
C CYS A 476 20.48 -15.81 12.96
N VAL A 477 20.07 -15.01 13.93
CA VAL A 477 18.68 -14.56 14.05
C VAL A 477 18.53 -13.35 13.14
N GLU A 478 17.67 -13.43 12.12
CA GLU A 478 17.26 -12.28 11.33
C GLU A 478 16.12 -11.55 12.03
N ARG A 479 16.02 -10.24 11.83
CA ARG A 479 15.02 -9.37 12.44
C ARG A 479 14.67 -8.27 11.43
N ASN A 480 13.38 -7.97 11.30
CA ASN A 480 12.88 -6.95 10.38
C ASN A 480 12.31 -5.77 11.16
N LEU A 481 12.71 -4.57 10.78
CA LEU A 481 12.08 -3.32 11.19
C LEU A 481 11.29 -2.76 10.02
N PHE A 482 9.99 -2.60 10.18
CA PHE A 482 9.12 -1.96 9.18
C PHE A 482 8.82 -0.53 9.61
N TYR A 483 8.80 0.40 8.66
CA TYR A 483 8.43 1.80 8.87
C TYR A 483 8.02 2.43 7.55
N THR A 484 7.31 3.55 7.61
CA THR A 484 7.03 4.39 6.43
C THR A 484 8.13 5.44 6.28
N LEU A 485 8.79 5.49 5.13
CA LEU A 485 9.69 6.57 4.75
C LEU A 485 8.93 7.56 3.87
N THR A 486 8.77 8.79 4.34
CA THR A 486 8.19 9.89 3.57
C THR A 486 9.22 10.99 3.37
N VAL A 487 9.35 11.47 2.13
CA VAL A 487 10.27 12.54 1.72
C VAL A 487 9.43 13.64 1.07
N ILE A 488 9.47 14.83 1.64
CA ILE A 488 8.89 16.04 1.06
C ILE A 488 10.04 16.96 0.69
N GLY A 489 10.12 17.33 -0.58
CA GLY A 489 11.14 18.23 -1.11
C GLY A 489 10.56 19.62 -1.36
N ASP A 490 11.29 20.66 -0.96
CA ASP A 490 10.97 22.05 -1.25
C ASP A 490 12.11 22.72 -2.00
N GLY A 491 11.79 23.25 -3.18
CA GLY A 491 12.69 24.09 -3.96
C GLY A 491 12.82 25.49 -3.38
N SER A 492 13.57 26.33 -4.07
CA SER A 492 13.81 27.72 -3.67
C SER A 492 13.80 28.63 -4.89
N ASP A 493 13.09 29.75 -4.78
CA ASP A 493 13.08 30.82 -5.80
C ASP A 493 14.11 31.92 -5.51
N ALA A 494 14.92 31.76 -4.44
CA ALA A 494 15.87 32.76 -4.01
C ALA A 494 17.29 32.24 -3.71
N SER A 495 17.49 30.93 -3.62
CA SER A 495 18.77 30.31 -3.31
C SER A 495 18.97 29.00 -4.05
N ARG A 496 20.23 28.61 -4.31
CA ARG A 496 20.58 27.32 -4.94
C ARG A 496 20.53 26.18 -3.92
N GLU A 497 19.44 26.09 -3.18
CA GLU A 497 19.22 25.12 -2.11
C GLU A 497 17.88 24.42 -2.28
N VAL A 498 17.86 23.10 -2.14
CA VAL A 498 16.64 22.30 -2.01
C VAL A 498 16.60 21.70 -0.60
N ARG A 499 15.45 21.81 0.06
CA ARG A 499 15.20 21.27 1.40
C ARG A 499 14.45 19.95 1.29
N TYR A 500 14.79 18.98 2.14
CA TYR A 500 14.02 17.76 2.33
C TYR A 500 13.56 17.67 3.78
N ASP A 501 12.25 17.62 3.97
CA ASP A 501 11.61 17.17 5.21
C ASP A 501 11.39 15.67 5.10
N VAL A 502 12.09 14.89 5.93
CA VAL A 502 12.05 13.43 5.91
C VAL A 502 11.39 12.93 7.19
N PHE A 503 10.42 12.03 7.03
CA PHE A 503 9.67 11.43 8.12
C PHE A 503 9.84 9.91 8.09
N LEU A 504 10.30 9.35 9.20
CA LEU A 504 10.24 7.92 9.51
C LEU A 504 9.09 7.71 10.48
N THR A 505 8.03 7.03 10.06
CA THR A 505 6.81 6.86 10.87
C THR A 505 6.30 5.43 10.84
N ASP A 506 5.22 5.15 11.58
CA ASP A 506 4.47 3.89 11.48
C ASP A 506 5.36 2.67 11.76
N PHE A 507 6.31 2.82 12.69
CA PHE A 507 7.26 1.78 13.05
C PHE A 507 6.55 0.55 13.61
N GLN A 508 6.78 -0.59 12.99
CA GLN A 508 6.35 -1.89 13.51
C GLN A 508 7.57 -2.69 13.96
N HIS A 509 7.41 -3.45 15.04
CA HIS A 509 8.49 -4.28 15.63
C HIS A 509 9.69 -3.48 16.19
N ALA A 510 9.51 -2.21 16.59
CA ALA A 510 10.59 -1.39 17.16
C ALA A 510 10.99 -1.79 18.59
N ARG A 511 10.03 -2.28 19.41
CA ARG A 511 10.17 -2.50 20.87
C ARG A 511 11.23 -3.54 21.33
N PRO A 512 11.69 -4.53 20.53
CA PRO A 512 12.80 -5.41 20.93
C PRO A 512 14.21 -4.87 20.61
N PHE A 513 14.34 -3.74 19.88
CA PHE A 513 15.61 -3.31 19.25
C PHE A 513 16.10 -1.89 19.58
N GLU A 514 15.37 -1.19 20.45
CA GLU A 514 15.53 0.25 20.66
C GLU A 514 16.95 0.68 21.12
N GLY A 515 17.76 -0.23 21.66
CA GLY A 515 19.10 0.06 22.18
C GLY A 515 20.29 -0.34 21.31
N VAL A 516 20.09 -0.97 20.15
CA VAL A 516 21.22 -1.51 19.33
C VAL A 516 21.23 -1.07 17.87
N LEU A 517 20.11 -0.60 17.31
CA LEU A 517 20.05 -0.16 15.93
C LEU A 517 20.09 1.36 15.84
N ASP A 518 21.08 1.90 15.15
CA ASP A 518 21.11 3.31 14.76
C ASP A 518 20.57 3.44 13.34
N LEU A 519 19.69 4.42 13.09
CA LEU A 519 19.35 4.83 11.74
C LEU A 519 20.02 6.17 11.44
N THR A 520 20.71 6.23 10.30
CA THR A 520 21.30 7.45 9.74
C THR A 520 20.48 7.88 8.54
N VAL A 521 20.01 9.12 8.53
CA VAL A 521 19.30 9.71 7.39
C VAL A 521 20.16 10.79 6.75
N GLU A 522 20.33 10.73 5.44
CA GLU A 522 21.15 11.66 4.67
C GLU A 522 20.53 11.98 3.30
N ALA A 523 20.77 13.20 2.82
CA ALA A 523 20.42 13.62 1.47
C ALA A 523 21.64 13.41 0.59
N LYS A 524 21.43 12.79 -0.57
CA LYS A 524 22.47 12.43 -1.53
C LYS A 524 22.11 12.99 -2.90
N CYS A 525 23.13 13.21 -3.71
CA CYS A 525 22.94 13.53 -5.11
C CYS A 525 24.14 13.11 -5.95
N HIS A 526 23.88 12.89 -7.23
CA HIS A 526 24.91 12.82 -8.26
C HIS A 526 24.74 13.99 -9.23
N PRO A 527 25.83 14.69 -9.60
CA PRO A 527 25.79 15.69 -10.65
C PRO A 527 25.47 15.07 -12.02
N LEU A 528 24.80 15.83 -12.88
CA LEU A 528 24.42 15.39 -14.23
C LEU A 528 25.16 16.15 -15.34
N VAL A 529 25.63 17.37 -15.08
CA VAL A 529 26.31 18.21 -16.09
C VAL A 529 27.74 18.54 -15.66
N GLY A 530 27.92 19.28 -14.56
CA GLY A 530 29.20 19.62 -13.97
C GLY A 530 29.50 18.84 -12.69
N VAL A 531 30.75 18.43 -12.48
CA VAL A 531 31.18 17.60 -11.32
C VAL A 531 30.79 18.16 -9.95
N ASN A 532 30.57 19.48 -9.83
CA ASN A 532 30.25 20.16 -8.59
C ASN A 532 28.82 20.72 -8.57
N ASP A 533 27.93 20.24 -9.42
CA ASP A 533 26.57 20.78 -9.55
C ASP A 533 25.68 20.51 -8.33
N CYS A 534 26.06 19.56 -7.47
CA CYS A 534 25.35 19.29 -6.24
C CYS A 534 26.23 18.72 -5.13
N GLU A 535 25.98 19.18 -3.91
CA GLU A 535 26.60 18.68 -2.69
C GLU A 535 25.61 18.74 -1.50
N PRO A 536 25.73 17.85 -0.51
CA PRO A 536 25.02 17.99 0.76
C PRO A 536 25.45 19.25 1.51
N ASP A 537 24.49 19.94 2.14
CA ASP A 537 24.82 21.12 2.94
C ASP A 537 25.52 20.71 4.26
N PRO A 538 26.76 21.16 4.54
CA PRO A 538 27.45 20.92 5.81
C PRO A 538 26.70 21.48 7.03
N ALA A 539 25.77 22.44 6.85
CA ALA A 539 24.91 22.92 7.93
C ALA A 539 23.82 21.91 8.33
N THR A 540 23.49 20.96 7.46
CA THR A 540 22.55 19.85 7.73
C THR A 540 23.24 18.51 7.44
N PRO A 541 24.22 18.10 8.27
CA PRO A 541 24.94 16.85 8.06
C PRO A 541 24.03 15.62 8.25
N PRO A 542 24.48 14.42 7.83
CA PRO A 542 23.76 13.17 8.10
C PRO A 542 23.35 13.06 9.57
N VAL A 543 22.08 12.75 9.81
CA VAL A 543 21.53 12.67 11.17
C VAL A 543 21.44 11.22 11.57
N LYS A 544 22.25 10.85 12.58
CA LYS A 544 22.29 9.52 13.16
C LYS A 544 21.63 9.55 14.53
N ARG A 545 20.60 8.73 14.73
CA ARG A 545 19.93 8.56 16.03
C ARG A 545 19.64 7.07 16.29
N PRO A 546 19.61 6.65 17.56
CA PRO A 546 19.14 5.32 17.92
C PRO A 546 17.64 5.16 17.55
N LEU A 547 17.22 3.92 17.29
CA LEU A 547 15.85 3.62 16.87
C LEU A 547 14.79 4.19 17.84
N GLY A 548 15.00 4.10 19.15
CA GLY A 548 14.05 4.64 20.13
C GLY A 548 13.82 6.16 19.98
N GLU A 549 14.85 6.92 19.60
CA GLU A 549 14.72 8.36 19.36
C GLU A 549 13.93 8.62 18.06
N TRP A 550 14.16 7.85 16.99
CA TRP A 550 13.37 7.93 15.76
C TRP A 550 11.90 7.58 15.98
N VAL A 551 11.59 6.60 16.83
CA VAL A 551 10.22 6.26 17.22
C VAL A 551 9.55 7.42 17.95
N SER A 552 10.30 8.16 18.77
CA SER A 552 9.76 9.32 19.51
C SER A 552 9.68 10.61 18.69
N SER A 553 10.60 10.77 17.72
CA SER A 553 10.76 11.97 16.89
C SER A 553 11.29 11.57 15.51
N GLY A 554 10.35 11.20 14.64
CA GLY A 554 10.60 10.66 13.30
C GLY A 554 11.06 11.64 12.23
N GLU A 555 11.19 12.94 12.53
CA GLU A 555 11.44 14.00 11.55
C GLU A 555 12.92 14.43 11.49
N VAL A 556 13.40 14.68 10.28
CA VAL A 556 14.67 15.39 10.04
C VAL A 556 14.57 16.31 8.82
N ARG A 557 15.29 17.43 8.91
CA ARG A 557 15.49 18.39 7.82
C ARG A 557 16.89 18.30 7.27
N LEU A 558 16.98 18.13 5.96
CA LEU A 558 18.23 18.02 5.22
C LEU A 558 18.22 19.01 4.06
N LYS A 559 19.39 19.43 3.61
CA LYS A 559 19.54 20.30 2.44
C LYS A 559 20.57 19.76 1.48
N LEU A 560 20.30 19.94 0.20
CA LEU A 560 21.30 19.89 -0.86
C LEU A 560 21.51 21.30 -1.41
N ARG A 561 22.73 21.60 -1.81
CA ARG A 561 23.09 22.85 -2.45
C ARG A 561 23.62 22.56 -3.84
N GLY A 562 23.36 23.47 -4.77
CA GLY A 562 24.06 23.51 -6.04
C GLY A 562 25.13 24.60 -5.98
N PRO A 563 26.41 24.26 -5.79
CA PRO A 563 27.50 25.20 -6.00
C PRO A 563 27.35 25.88 -7.36
N GLU A 564 27.74 27.15 -7.44
CA GLU A 564 27.51 27.94 -8.63
C GLU A 564 28.60 27.67 -9.67
N PRO A 565 28.26 27.14 -10.87
CA PRO A 565 29.25 26.89 -11.92
C PRO A 565 29.96 28.17 -12.34
N ALA A 566 31.12 28.06 -12.99
CA ALA A 566 31.74 29.22 -13.63
C ALA A 566 30.82 29.79 -14.72
N LEU A 567 30.80 31.11 -14.87
CA LEU A 567 30.01 31.77 -15.91
C LEU A 567 30.60 31.45 -17.29
N ASP A 568 29.81 30.83 -18.16
CA ASP A 568 30.10 30.68 -19.58
C ASP A 568 29.01 31.41 -20.39
N PRO A 569 29.28 32.61 -20.91
CA PRO A 569 28.27 33.41 -21.60
C PRO A 569 27.68 32.78 -22.87
N LEU A 570 28.32 31.76 -23.45
CA LEU A 570 27.89 31.14 -24.70
C LEU A 570 27.14 29.83 -24.46
N LEU A 571 27.61 29.02 -23.50
CA LEU A 571 27.09 27.67 -23.28
C LEU A 571 26.27 27.52 -22.00
N ASN A 572 26.53 28.33 -20.98
CA ASN A 572 25.83 28.29 -19.70
C ASN A 572 25.70 29.67 -19.05
N PRO A 573 25.06 30.65 -19.72
CA PRO A 573 24.98 32.03 -19.25
C PRO A 573 24.16 32.18 -17.96
N GLU A 574 23.35 31.19 -17.63
CA GLU A 574 22.48 31.12 -16.44
C GLU A 574 23.06 30.23 -15.34
N ARG A 575 24.30 29.76 -15.53
CA ARG A 575 25.06 28.96 -14.55
C ARG A 575 24.22 27.78 -14.03
N LEU A 576 23.55 27.11 -14.95
CA LEU A 576 22.73 25.92 -14.71
C LEU A 576 23.61 24.79 -14.19
N GLY A 577 23.18 24.16 -13.11
CA GLY A 577 23.69 22.88 -12.62
C GLY A 577 22.54 21.90 -12.46
N TYR A 578 22.76 20.62 -12.73
CA TYR A 578 21.74 19.59 -12.61
C TYR A 578 22.22 18.44 -11.73
N ALA A 579 21.28 17.88 -10.98
CA ALA A 579 21.56 16.74 -10.12
C ALA A 579 20.40 15.75 -10.10
N SER A 580 20.75 14.48 -9.93
CA SER A 580 19.83 13.42 -9.51
C SER A 580 19.94 13.30 -7.99
N ALA A 581 18.90 13.70 -7.27
CA ALA A 581 18.87 13.74 -5.79
C ALA A 581 18.00 12.63 -5.20
N TRP A 582 18.36 12.13 -4.02
CA TRP A 582 17.56 11.16 -3.25
C TRP A 582 17.89 11.23 -1.75
N VAL A 583 17.02 10.65 -0.92
CA VAL A 583 17.26 10.45 0.50
C VAL A 583 17.69 9.01 0.74
N LYS A 584 18.67 8.81 1.62
CA LYS A 584 19.17 7.51 2.04
C LYS A 584 18.96 7.34 3.54
N VAL A 585 18.44 6.18 3.93
CA VAL A 585 18.34 5.72 5.32
C VAL A 585 19.24 4.50 5.47
N THR A 586 20.22 4.59 6.37
CA THR A 586 21.19 3.54 6.67
C THR A 586 20.95 3.01 8.06
N GLY A 587 20.54 1.75 8.19
CA GLY A 587 20.50 1.04 9.46
C GLY A 587 21.86 0.45 9.80
N THR A 588 22.40 0.77 10.98
CA THR A 588 23.71 0.32 11.45
C THR A 588 23.58 -0.46 12.75
N LEU A 589 24.09 -1.70 12.77
CA LEU A 589 24.20 -2.50 14.00
C LEU A 589 25.52 -2.23 14.74
N PRO A 590 25.63 -2.57 16.04
CA PRO A 590 26.83 -2.32 16.84
C PRO A 590 28.06 -3.10 16.33
N GLN A 591 27.83 -4.21 15.62
CA GLN A 591 28.89 -4.99 14.98
C GLN A 591 29.38 -4.39 13.64
N GLY A 592 28.86 -3.22 13.24
CA GLY A 592 29.27 -2.49 12.04
C GLY A 592 28.60 -2.92 10.73
N SER A 593 27.64 -3.85 10.77
CA SER A 593 26.86 -4.21 9.57
C SER A 593 25.85 -3.11 9.23
N THR A 594 25.76 -2.78 7.93
CA THR A 594 24.87 -1.73 7.41
C THR A 594 23.84 -2.29 6.42
N ARG A 595 22.68 -1.62 6.38
CA ARG A 595 21.60 -1.87 5.44
C ARG A 595 21.00 -0.54 4.98
N ASP A 596 20.91 -0.37 3.68
CA ASP A 596 20.54 0.90 3.08
C ASP A 596 19.17 0.82 2.42
N ILE A 597 18.37 1.87 2.59
CA ILE A 597 17.13 2.10 1.87
C ILE A 597 17.21 3.49 1.25
N THR A 598 16.84 3.61 -0.01
CA THR A 598 16.91 4.87 -0.75
C THR A 598 15.54 5.25 -1.30
N SER A 599 15.22 6.55 -1.28
CA SER A 599 14.10 7.08 -2.04
C SER A 599 14.38 6.99 -3.53
N VAL A 600 13.33 7.15 -4.35
CA VAL A 600 13.51 7.25 -5.80
C VAL A 600 14.33 8.52 -6.12
N PRO A 601 15.36 8.42 -6.97
CA PRO A 601 16.09 9.59 -7.44
C PRO A 601 15.23 10.47 -8.32
N HIS A 602 15.31 11.78 -8.13
CA HIS A 602 14.56 12.79 -8.89
C HIS A 602 15.47 13.93 -9.32
N LYS A 603 15.12 14.59 -10.42
CA LYS A 603 15.95 15.63 -11.03
C LYS A 603 15.71 17.01 -10.41
N VAL A 604 16.79 17.65 -9.99
CA VAL A 604 16.82 19.04 -9.47
C VAL A 604 17.71 19.89 -10.37
N ARG A 605 17.23 21.08 -10.73
CA ARG A 605 18.01 22.11 -11.42
C ARG A 605 18.33 23.25 -10.46
N PHE A 606 19.59 23.66 -10.45
CA PHE A 606 20.06 24.86 -9.77
C PHE A 606 20.46 25.90 -10.80
N ASP A 607 20.07 27.15 -10.62
CA ASP A 607 20.39 28.20 -11.58
C ASP A 607 20.65 29.56 -10.94
N SER A 608 21.33 30.42 -11.70
CA SER A 608 21.63 31.80 -11.35
C SER A 608 21.42 32.69 -12.58
N ALA A 609 20.26 33.30 -12.67
CA ALA A 609 19.85 34.14 -13.78
C ALA A 609 19.71 35.59 -13.31
N ASP A 610 20.67 36.42 -13.69
CA ASP A 610 20.75 37.83 -13.28
C ASP A 610 19.58 38.70 -13.73
N TYR A 611 18.85 38.24 -14.75
CA TYR A 611 17.72 38.95 -15.35
C TYR A 611 16.37 38.59 -14.74
N ILE A 612 16.31 37.65 -13.79
CA ILE A 612 15.12 37.42 -12.97
C ILE A 612 14.98 38.61 -12.01
N SER A 613 13.87 39.35 -12.14
CA SER A 613 13.72 40.66 -11.52
C SER A 613 12.69 40.73 -10.38
N HIS A 614 11.81 39.73 -10.26
CA HIS A 614 10.73 39.74 -9.25
C HIS A 614 10.96 38.77 -8.08
N ASN A 615 11.98 37.91 -8.17
CA ASN A 615 12.42 36.98 -7.11
C ASN A 615 13.95 37.01 -6.98
N GLY A 616 14.53 36.09 -6.21
CA GLY A 616 15.97 35.99 -6.10
C GLY A 616 16.60 35.52 -7.41
N LYS A 617 17.78 36.07 -7.69
CA LYS A 617 18.57 35.76 -8.90
C LYS A 617 19.04 34.31 -8.97
N ALA A 618 19.01 33.59 -7.84
CA ALA A 618 19.44 32.22 -7.72
C ALA A 618 18.28 31.32 -7.23
N GLY A 619 18.32 30.02 -7.51
CA GLY A 619 17.21 29.13 -7.18
C GLY A 619 17.49 27.66 -7.44
N ALA A 620 16.54 26.83 -7.00
CA ALA A 620 16.54 25.38 -7.12
C ALA A 620 15.11 24.91 -7.41
N ILE A 621 14.91 24.20 -8.52
CA ILE A 621 13.58 23.69 -8.92
C ILE A 621 13.58 22.18 -9.21
N PHE A 622 12.45 21.56 -8.97
CA PHE A 622 12.13 20.22 -9.47
C PHE A 622 11.67 20.33 -10.92
N THR A 623 12.31 19.59 -11.81
CA THR A 623 12.11 19.74 -13.27
C THR A 623 11.15 18.71 -13.86
N GLU A 624 10.62 17.81 -13.04
CA GLU A 624 9.77 16.69 -13.49
C GLU A 624 8.29 17.08 -13.63
N VAL A 625 8.00 18.35 -13.91
CA VAL A 625 6.64 18.86 -14.13
C VAL A 625 6.67 19.88 -15.27
N GLU A 626 5.61 19.90 -16.09
CA GLU A 626 5.47 20.90 -17.15
C GLU A 626 5.06 22.26 -16.59
N ALA A 627 5.84 23.30 -16.89
CA ALA A 627 5.48 24.68 -16.58
C ALA A 627 4.24 25.12 -17.36
N VAL A 628 3.25 25.68 -16.66
CA VAL A 628 2.01 26.17 -17.28
C VAL A 628 1.73 27.59 -16.79
N LEU A 629 1.76 28.57 -17.70
CA LEU A 629 1.30 29.91 -17.43
C LEU A 629 -0.22 29.96 -17.46
N ASN A 630 -0.85 30.21 -16.31
CA ASN A 630 -2.30 30.30 -16.20
C ASN A 630 -2.80 31.76 -16.29
N PHE A 631 -3.85 31.98 -17.08
CA PHE A 631 -4.64 33.21 -17.14
C PHE A 631 -6.07 32.91 -16.65
N PRO A 632 -6.31 32.85 -15.32
CA PRO A 632 -7.58 32.43 -14.75
C PRO A 632 -8.56 33.61 -14.67
N VAL A 633 -8.97 34.14 -15.82
CA VAL A 633 -9.81 35.35 -15.93
C VAL A 633 -11.25 35.17 -15.43
N ASN A 634 -11.61 33.94 -15.02
CA ASN A 634 -12.82 33.67 -14.23
C ASN A 634 -12.69 34.13 -12.76
N ARG A 635 -11.48 34.47 -12.30
CA ARG A 635 -11.24 35.04 -10.99
C ARG A 635 -11.21 36.57 -11.06
N PRO A 636 -11.90 37.28 -10.15
CA PRO A 636 -11.99 38.75 -10.18
C PRO A 636 -10.64 39.46 -10.22
N GLU A 637 -9.62 38.92 -9.55
CA GLU A 637 -8.28 39.50 -9.51
C GLU A 637 -7.53 39.41 -10.85
N PHE A 638 -7.99 38.60 -11.81
CA PHE A 638 -7.44 38.51 -13.17
C PHE A 638 -8.37 39.10 -14.24
N ALA A 639 -9.49 39.73 -13.84
CA ALA A 639 -10.45 40.29 -14.80
C ALA A 639 -9.84 41.37 -15.71
N ALA A 640 -8.78 42.04 -15.25
CA ALA A 640 -8.09 43.10 -16.00
C ALA A 640 -7.39 42.63 -17.29
N MET A 641 -7.19 41.32 -17.49
CA MET A 641 -6.51 40.75 -18.68
C MET A 641 -7.42 39.80 -19.47
N THR A 642 -8.73 40.01 -19.40
CA THR A 642 -9.74 39.11 -20.00
C THR A 642 -9.60 39.04 -21.52
N GLN A 643 -9.35 40.17 -22.19
CA GLN A 643 -9.30 40.20 -23.64
C GLN A 643 -8.02 39.56 -24.18
N ALA A 644 -6.90 39.77 -23.52
CA ALA A 644 -5.64 39.08 -23.79
C ALA A 644 -5.78 37.55 -23.59
N ALA A 645 -6.36 37.10 -22.47
CA ALA A 645 -6.60 35.68 -22.23
C ALA A 645 -7.50 35.04 -23.32
N HIS A 646 -8.53 35.76 -23.77
CA HIS A 646 -9.35 35.32 -24.89
C HIS A 646 -8.56 35.24 -26.19
N HIS A 647 -7.67 36.20 -26.46
CA HIS A 647 -6.79 36.16 -27.63
C HIS A 647 -5.89 34.93 -27.62
N TYR A 648 -5.22 34.63 -26.51
CA TYR A 648 -4.34 33.47 -26.39
C TYR A 648 -5.10 32.16 -26.56
N ARG A 649 -6.28 32.05 -25.95
CA ARG A 649 -7.18 30.90 -26.13
C ARG A 649 -7.58 30.72 -27.58
N ASP A 650 -8.04 31.77 -28.24
CA ASP A 650 -8.53 31.69 -29.62
C ASP A 650 -7.36 31.33 -30.57
N ALA A 651 -6.17 31.85 -30.33
CA ALA A 651 -4.96 31.49 -31.09
C ALA A 651 -4.64 30.00 -30.97
N MET A 652 -4.71 29.43 -29.77
CA MET A 652 -4.44 28.01 -29.54
C MET A 652 -5.56 27.07 -30.02
N THR A 653 -6.82 27.45 -29.84
CA THR A 653 -7.99 26.56 -30.05
C THR A 653 -8.68 26.74 -31.39
N ASN A 654 -8.59 27.93 -31.97
CA ASN A 654 -9.18 28.26 -33.26
C ASN A 654 -8.21 29.10 -34.13
N PRO A 655 -7.00 28.60 -34.41
CA PRO A 655 -5.97 29.36 -35.13
C PRO A 655 -6.45 29.84 -36.51
N ALA A 656 -7.31 29.08 -37.19
CA ALA A 656 -7.84 29.46 -38.51
C ALA A 656 -8.68 30.75 -38.50
N ALA A 657 -9.27 31.13 -37.35
CA ALA A 657 -10.05 32.36 -37.21
C ALA A 657 -9.19 33.57 -36.74
N THR A 658 -7.88 33.37 -36.57
CA THR A 658 -6.98 34.42 -36.09
C THR A 658 -6.26 35.15 -37.21
N ILE A 659 -5.79 36.36 -36.92
CA ILE A 659 -5.10 37.23 -37.88
C ILE A 659 -3.58 37.12 -37.68
N PRO A 660 -2.76 36.97 -38.73
CA PRO A 660 -3.12 36.95 -40.15
C PRO A 660 -3.81 35.64 -40.55
N ALA A 661 -4.70 35.72 -41.53
CA ALA A 661 -5.39 34.56 -42.07
C ALA A 661 -4.43 33.73 -42.94
N VAL A 662 -4.01 32.58 -42.43
CA VAL A 662 -3.10 31.66 -43.12
C VAL A 662 -3.76 30.29 -43.26
N PRO A 663 -3.80 29.68 -44.46
CA PRO A 663 -4.30 28.32 -44.62
C PRO A 663 -3.50 27.30 -43.79
N GLY A 664 -4.20 26.47 -43.01
CA GLY A 664 -3.56 25.41 -42.20
C GLY A 664 -2.77 25.92 -40.99
N LYS A 665 -3.04 27.16 -40.55
CA LYS A 665 -2.35 27.81 -39.42
C LYS A 665 -2.38 26.93 -38.16
N GLN A 666 -1.20 26.73 -37.56
CA GLN A 666 -1.04 26.02 -36.29
C GLN A 666 -0.24 26.91 -35.36
N ILE A 667 -0.79 27.22 -34.18
CA ILE A 667 -0.13 28.08 -33.20
C ILE A 667 0.20 27.24 -31.95
N PRO A 668 1.48 27.18 -31.53
CA PRO A 668 1.91 26.38 -30.38
C PRO A 668 1.51 27.02 -29.04
N GLY A 669 1.71 26.26 -27.95
CA GLY A 669 1.57 26.71 -26.56
C GLY A 669 0.43 26.08 -25.77
N ALA A 670 -0.47 25.33 -26.42
CA ALA A 670 -1.52 24.58 -25.74
C ALA A 670 -0.96 23.35 -25.01
N ILE A 671 -1.49 23.05 -23.82
CA ILE A 671 -1.15 21.83 -23.06
C ILE A 671 -1.41 20.59 -23.92
N GLY A 672 -0.44 19.68 -23.98
CA GLY A 672 -0.49 18.48 -24.84
C GLY A 672 -0.14 18.73 -26.31
N GLY A 673 0.16 19.98 -26.69
CA GLY A 673 0.65 20.37 -28.02
C GLY A 673 2.16 20.66 -28.03
N GLN A 674 2.60 21.43 -29.02
CA GLN A 674 3.97 21.96 -29.06
C GLN A 674 4.13 23.08 -28.01
N PRO A 675 5.17 23.06 -27.16
CA PRO A 675 5.38 24.09 -26.15
C PRO A 675 5.86 25.42 -26.75
N LEU A 676 5.83 26.47 -25.93
CA LEU A 676 6.58 27.69 -26.17
C LEU A 676 7.93 27.62 -25.45
N HIS A 677 8.94 28.32 -25.96
CA HIS A 677 10.22 28.49 -25.28
C HIS A 677 10.49 29.96 -24.97
N ARG A 678 10.84 30.28 -23.72
CA ARG A 678 11.17 31.66 -23.34
C ARG A 678 12.36 32.14 -24.15
N LEU A 679 12.29 33.35 -24.67
CA LEU A 679 13.33 34.03 -25.42
C LEU A 679 13.82 35.24 -24.61
N TRP A 680 15.09 35.29 -24.29
CA TRP A 680 15.72 36.33 -23.51
C TRP A 680 17.02 36.84 -24.13
N PHE A 681 18.02 36.00 -24.41
CA PHE A 681 19.33 36.53 -24.82
C PHE A 681 19.32 37.18 -26.21
N ASP A 682 18.56 36.62 -27.15
CA ASP A 682 18.40 37.20 -28.50
C ASP A 682 17.39 38.37 -28.49
N SER A 683 17.85 39.53 -28.04
CA SER A 683 17.10 40.79 -28.08
C SER A 683 16.72 41.22 -29.50
N GLY A 684 17.50 40.83 -30.51
CA GLY A 684 17.23 41.13 -31.92
C GLY A 684 15.98 40.43 -32.41
N ARG A 685 15.87 39.12 -32.15
CA ARG A 685 14.68 38.32 -32.46
C ARG A 685 13.45 38.78 -31.69
N ARG A 686 13.58 39.14 -30.41
CA ARG A 686 12.46 39.72 -29.64
C ARG A 686 11.93 41.01 -30.28
N ALA A 687 12.82 41.91 -30.67
CA ALA A 687 12.44 43.14 -31.35
C ALA A 687 11.82 42.85 -32.73
N GLU A 688 12.29 41.82 -33.44
CA GLU A 688 11.70 41.40 -34.71
C GLU A 688 10.30 40.80 -34.55
N ASN A 689 10.09 39.94 -33.55
CA ASN A 689 8.77 39.42 -33.19
C ASN A 689 7.78 40.57 -32.98
N ASN A 690 8.14 41.53 -32.13
CA ASN A 690 7.27 42.68 -31.84
C ASN A 690 7.03 43.55 -33.09
N ARG A 691 8.08 43.85 -33.89
CA ARG A 691 7.94 44.64 -35.12
C ARG A 691 6.99 43.99 -36.13
N GLU A 692 7.08 42.68 -36.34
CA GLU A 692 6.22 41.98 -37.29
C GLU A 692 4.77 41.88 -36.80
N ALA A 693 4.56 41.70 -35.49
CA ALA A 693 3.24 41.78 -34.88
C ALA A 693 2.60 43.16 -35.09
N VAL A 694 3.30 44.23 -34.70
CA VAL A 694 2.85 45.63 -34.85
C VAL A 694 2.56 45.98 -36.32
N LYS A 695 3.44 45.54 -37.24
CA LYS A 695 3.24 45.72 -38.69
C LYS A 695 1.99 44.98 -39.18
N THR A 696 1.74 43.77 -38.69
CA THR A 696 0.54 43.01 -39.02
C THR A 696 -0.71 43.72 -38.50
N CYS A 697 -0.72 44.22 -37.26
CA CYS A 697 -1.85 45.01 -36.75
C CYS A 697 -2.16 46.25 -37.59
N ARG A 698 -1.13 47.02 -37.99
CA ARG A 698 -1.32 48.20 -38.87
C ARG A 698 -1.91 47.85 -40.23
N THR A 699 -1.62 46.65 -40.71
CA THR A 699 -2.07 46.18 -42.04
C THR A 699 -3.50 45.65 -41.98
N GLU A 700 -3.80 44.84 -40.96
CA GLU A 700 -5.05 44.09 -40.85
C GLU A 700 -6.15 44.86 -40.10
N PHE A 701 -5.76 45.83 -39.25
CA PHE A 701 -6.66 46.68 -38.48
C PHE A 701 -6.35 48.19 -38.71
N PRO A 702 -6.33 48.68 -39.97
CA PRO A 702 -5.88 50.04 -40.27
C PRO A 702 -6.77 51.15 -39.68
N ASN A 703 -8.01 50.83 -39.31
CA ASN A 703 -8.94 51.76 -38.67
C ASN A 703 -8.83 51.76 -37.14
N ASP A 704 -8.39 50.63 -36.57
CA ASP A 704 -8.38 50.40 -35.12
C ASP A 704 -6.97 50.54 -34.51
N TYR A 705 -5.91 50.47 -35.33
CA TYR A 705 -4.53 50.57 -34.87
C TYR A 705 -3.60 51.30 -35.86
N PRO A 706 -2.82 52.31 -35.40
CA PRO A 706 -2.69 52.77 -34.01
C PRO A 706 -3.81 53.75 -33.61
N GLN A 707 -4.36 53.58 -32.40
CA GLN A 707 -5.29 54.51 -31.76
C GLN A 707 -4.86 54.75 -30.30
N PRO A 708 -5.14 55.91 -29.69
CA PRO A 708 -4.84 56.15 -28.28
C PRO A 708 -5.52 55.13 -27.36
N GLY A 709 -4.76 54.56 -26.41
CA GLY A 709 -5.28 53.55 -25.48
C GLY A 709 -5.50 52.15 -26.08
N GLN A 710 -4.97 51.89 -27.28
CA GLN A 710 -4.96 50.57 -27.91
C GLN A 710 -3.53 50.10 -28.14
N ASP A 711 -3.26 48.84 -27.78
CA ASP A 711 -2.02 48.14 -28.06
C ASP A 711 -2.28 46.99 -29.05
N CYS A 712 -1.24 46.60 -29.79
CA CYS A 712 -1.25 45.37 -30.57
C CYS A 712 -0.69 44.25 -29.68
N ASP A 713 -1.52 43.27 -29.36
CA ASP A 713 -1.12 42.07 -28.62
C ASP A 713 -0.78 40.94 -29.61
N GLU A 714 0.16 40.07 -29.23
CA GLU A 714 0.63 38.97 -30.07
C GLU A 714 0.70 37.63 -29.33
N TYR A 715 0.40 36.56 -30.06
CA TYR A 715 0.58 35.20 -29.58
C TYR A 715 1.09 34.26 -30.69
N PRO A 716 2.20 33.52 -30.52
CA PRO A 716 3.02 33.43 -29.32
C PRO A 716 3.71 34.77 -28.98
N PHE A 717 4.01 34.98 -27.70
CA PHE A 717 4.50 36.26 -27.17
C PHE A 717 5.81 36.70 -27.83
N ALA A 718 6.08 38.01 -27.94
CA ALA A 718 7.37 38.49 -28.47
C ALA A 718 8.58 37.98 -27.69
N SER A 719 8.40 37.62 -26.41
CA SER A 719 9.39 36.97 -25.55
C SER A 719 9.46 35.45 -25.71
N THR A 720 9.06 34.89 -26.85
CA THR A 720 9.18 33.46 -27.15
C THR A 720 9.90 33.20 -28.48
N TYR A 721 10.54 32.03 -28.58
CA TYR A 721 11.17 31.59 -29.82
C TYR A 721 10.12 31.43 -30.94
N GLU A 722 8.91 31.00 -30.62
CA GLU A 722 7.81 30.74 -31.56
C GLU A 722 7.08 32.03 -32.00
N GLY A 723 7.55 33.21 -31.59
CA GLY A 723 6.95 34.51 -31.89
C GLY A 723 6.89 34.88 -33.39
N ALA A 724 6.45 36.10 -33.67
CA ALA A 724 6.04 36.52 -35.01
C ALA A 724 7.17 36.80 -36.04
N SER A 725 8.45 36.65 -35.69
CA SER A 725 9.58 36.97 -36.60
C SER A 725 9.41 36.30 -37.96
N PRO A 726 9.48 37.03 -39.09
CA PRO A 726 9.34 36.46 -40.42
C PRO A 726 10.50 35.53 -40.80
N TYR A 727 11.68 35.71 -40.17
CA TYR A 727 12.83 34.84 -40.40
C TYR A 727 12.66 33.47 -39.71
N TYR A 728 12.18 33.47 -38.47
CA TYR A 728 12.04 32.25 -37.66
C TYR A 728 10.65 31.60 -37.72
N ASN A 729 9.62 32.35 -38.13
CA ASN A 729 8.24 31.92 -38.32
C ASN A 729 7.73 32.34 -39.73
N PRO A 730 8.36 31.83 -40.82
CA PRO A 730 8.02 32.24 -42.17
C PRO A 730 6.60 31.82 -42.61
N GLN A 731 6.00 30.83 -41.94
CA GLN A 731 4.62 30.41 -42.15
C GLN A 731 3.60 31.39 -41.53
N ARG A 732 4.04 32.39 -40.77
CA ARG A 732 3.19 33.35 -40.05
C ARG A 732 2.19 32.65 -39.12
N ASN A 733 2.66 31.61 -38.42
CA ASN A 733 1.94 30.86 -37.41
C ASN A 733 1.90 31.63 -36.07
N PHE A 734 1.34 32.83 -36.09
CA PHE A 734 1.12 33.69 -34.93
C PHE A 734 -0.19 34.43 -35.08
N SER A 735 -0.77 34.91 -33.99
CA SER A 735 -1.99 35.70 -33.95
C SER A 735 -1.68 37.11 -33.45
N VAL A 736 -2.36 38.11 -33.99
CA VAL A 736 -2.39 39.47 -33.45
C VAL A 736 -3.82 39.93 -33.22
N ARG A 737 -4.00 40.77 -32.20
CA ARG A 737 -5.29 41.40 -31.88
C ARG A 737 -5.06 42.80 -31.32
N VAL A 738 -5.90 43.76 -31.71
CA VAL A 738 -5.89 45.11 -31.10
C VAL A 738 -6.69 45.04 -29.80
N LEU A 739 -6.05 45.38 -28.69
CA LEU A 739 -6.61 45.30 -27.35
C LEU A 739 -6.46 46.64 -26.61
N PRO A 740 -7.33 46.96 -25.63
CA PRO A 740 -7.09 48.10 -24.76
C PRO A 740 -5.72 48.00 -24.08
N SER A 741 -4.97 49.10 -24.06
CA SER A 741 -3.59 49.12 -23.56
C SER A 741 -3.49 48.60 -22.12
N GLU A 742 -4.45 48.92 -21.26
CA GLU A 742 -4.45 48.44 -19.86
C GLU A 742 -4.59 46.90 -19.76
N ASP A 743 -5.39 46.27 -20.63
CA ASP A 743 -5.61 44.82 -20.64
C ASP A 743 -4.36 44.08 -21.13
N ASN A 744 -3.80 44.56 -22.24
CA ASN A 744 -2.56 44.05 -22.82
C ASN A 744 -1.37 44.20 -21.83
N GLN A 745 -1.25 45.35 -21.19
CA GLN A 745 -0.16 45.61 -20.24
C GLN A 745 -0.29 44.79 -18.96
N ALA A 746 -1.52 44.54 -18.48
CA ALA A 746 -1.76 43.64 -17.35
C ALA A 746 -1.33 42.20 -17.68
N ALA A 747 -1.69 41.70 -18.88
CA ALA A 747 -1.28 40.37 -19.34
C ALA A 747 0.24 40.24 -19.50
N GLY A 748 0.88 41.25 -20.10
CA GLY A 748 2.33 41.30 -20.27
C GLY A 748 3.09 41.39 -18.95
N LEU A 749 2.57 42.16 -17.97
CA LEU A 749 3.12 42.20 -16.62
C LEU A 749 2.99 40.85 -15.93
N TRP A 750 1.84 40.18 -16.03
CA TRP A 750 1.64 38.85 -15.48
C TRP A 750 2.61 37.82 -16.06
N LEU A 751 2.81 37.82 -17.37
CA LEU A 751 3.81 36.98 -18.04
C LEU A 751 5.23 37.21 -17.49
N ALA A 752 5.67 38.47 -17.39
CA ALA A 752 7.00 38.83 -16.91
C ALA A 752 7.23 38.42 -15.44
N VAL A 753 6.18 38.52 -14.65
CA VAL A 753 6.18 38.18 -13.23
C VAL A 753 6.19 36.65 -13.07
N TRP A 754 5.31 35.93 -13.78
CA TRP A 754 5.27 34.47 -13.77
C TRP A 754 6.58 33.83 -14.21
N TYR A 755 7.26 34.38 -15.22
CA TYR A 755 8.61 33.94 -15.60
C TYR A 755 9.61 33.96 -14.42
N SER A 756 9.46 34.91 -13.49
CA SER A 756 10.30 34.99 -12.29
C SER A 756 9.85 34.01 -11.21
N TYR A 757 8.54 33.83 -11.05
CA TYR A 757 7.95 32.96 -10.02
C TYR A 757 8.04 31.48 -10.32
N ASP A 758 7.81 31.06 -11.56
CA ASP A 758 8.00 29.67 -11.95
C ASP A 758 9.42 29.40 -12.47
N ARG A 759 10.28 30.41 -12.40
CA ARG A 759 11.71 30.36 -12.74
C ARG A 759 11.96 29.81 -14.14
N ILE A 760 11.22 30.33 -15.10
CA ILE A 760 11.34 29.96 -16.52
C ILE A 760 12.49 30.74 -17.12
N LEU A 761 13.52 30.08 -17.61
CA LEU A 761 14.75 30.68 -18.13
C LEU A 761 14.80 30.69 -19.67
N ASP A 762 15.81 31.32 -20.27
CA ASP A 762 15.96 31.38 -21.73
C ASP A 762 16.03 29.97 -22.31
N ASN A 763 15.13 29.63 -23.22
CA ASN A 763 14.93 28.30 -23.82
C ASN A 763 14.22 27.27 -22.91
N ASP A 764 13.68 27.66 -21.74
CA ASP A 764 12.80 26.78 -20.98
C ASP A 764 11.46 26.66 -21.69
N LYS A 765 10.97 25.42 -21.76
CA LYS A 765 9.68 25.10 -22.34
C LYS A 765 8.55 25.42 -21.35
N PHE A 766 7.44 25.93 -21.86
CA PHE A 766 6.22 26.13 -21.07
C PHE A 766 4.97 26.08 -21.95
N PHE A 767 3.82 25.92 -21.29
CA PHE A 767 2.50 25.95 -21.91
C PHE A 767 1.68 27.10 -21.36
N VAL A 768 0.57 27.42 -22.02
CA VAL A 768 -0.37 28.46 -21.63
C VAL A 768 -1.75 27.87 -21.44
N ARG A 769 -2.42 28.28 -20.36
CA ARG A 769 -3.82 27.97 -20.10
C ARG A 769 -4.60 29.26 -19.87
N ALA A 770 -5.62 29.51 -20.68
CA ALA A 770 -6.51 30.66 -20.52
C ALA A 770 -7.96 30.19 -20.29
N SER A 771 -8.54 30.55 -19.14
CA SER A 771 -9.87 30.10 -18.70
C SER A 771 -11.00 30.84 -19.42
N GLN A 772 -12.20 30.23 -19.50
CA GLN A 772 -13.44 30.95 -19.86
C GLN A 772 -14.09 31.56 -18.61
N PRO A 773 -14.82 32.69 -18.73
CA PRO A 773 -15.56 33.31 -17.62
C PRO A 773 -16.63 32.39 -16.97
N ASP A 774 -17.17 31.40 -17.70
CA ASP A 774 -18.40 30.68 -17.29
C ASP A 774 -18.24 29.20 -16.90
N LEU A 775 -17.03 28.77 -16.51
CA LEU A 775 -16.90 27.51 -15.77
C LEU A 775 -16.65 27.83 -14.30
N GLN A 776 -17.75 27.88 -13.54
CA GLN A 776 -17.67 27.64 -12.10
C GLN A 776 -17.05 26.25 -11.92
N ILE A 777 -15.77 26.23 -11.55
CA ILE A 777 -15.17 25.02 -10.98
C ILE A 777 -15.78 24.90 -9.57
N THR A 778 -16.99 24.36 -9.49
CA THR A 778 -17.41 23.70 -8.26
C THR A 778 -16.41 22.58 -8.04
N ALA A 779 -15.65 22.67 -6.95
CA ALA A 779 -14.89 21.55 -6.42
C ALA A 779 -15.87 20.40 -6.13
N GLN A 780 -16.12 19.55 -7.12
CA GLN A 780 -16.73 18.25 -6.92
C GLN A 780 -15.60 17.24 -6.95
N ALA A 781 -15.31 16.70 -5.77
CA ALA A 781 -14.64 15.42 -5.64
C ALA A 781 -15.33 14.40 -6.56
N PRO A 782 -14.58 13.47 -7.19
CA PRO A 782 -15.20 12.41 -7.97
C PRO A 782 -16.12 11.61 -7.05
N THR A 783 -17.42 11.66 -7.34
CA THR A 783 -18.39 10.73 -6.75
C THR A 783 -18.23 9.38 -7.46
N PRO A 784 -18.13 8.25 -6.74
CA PRO A 784 -18.12 6.93 -7.37
C PRO A 784 -19.52 6.64 -7.93
N VAL A 785 -19.61 6.47 -9.24
CA VAL A 785 -20.81 5.97 -9.89
C VAL A 785 -20.90 4.46 -9.64
N TRP A 786 -21.65 4.06 -8.62
CA TRP A 786 -22.16 2.69 -8.52
C TRP A 786 -23.41 2.58 -9.39
N GLY A 787 -23.23 2.11 -10.61
CA GLY A 787 -24.32 1.74 -11.50
C GLY A 787 -24.90 0.38 -11.11
N SER A 788 -26.10 0.39 -10.54
CA SER A 788 -27.00 -0.76 -10.47
C SER A 788 -27.79 -0.86 -11.78
N ALA A 789 -27.66 -1.99 -12.48
CA ALA A 789 -28.69 -2.61 -13.30
C ALA A 789 -28.47 -4.13 -13.30
#